data_AF-A0A4V1XUM3-F1
#
_entry.id   AF-A0A4V1XUM3-F1
#
_cell.length_a   1.000
_cell.length_b   1.000
_cell.length_c   1.000
_cell.angle_alpha   90.00
_cell.angle_beta   90.00
_cell.angle_gamma   90.00
#
_symmetry.space_group_name_H-M   'P 1'
#
loop_
_entity.id
_entity.type
_entity.pdbx_description
1 polymer ?
#
loop_
_entity_poly.entity_id
_entity_poly.type
_entity_poly.pdbx_seq_one_letter_code
_entity_poly.pdbx_strand_id
1 'polypeptide(L)'
;MPTPYQRHHATGSRGGQGTRSPLQPSTQWAGSGRGQARTSRVRVHASEDSVITSQELEDRPHNSNRTPGWALLARRIRRFSLRQLFIFAVLAFVIFSGAWVMRRDMKYLSFGDVTPVDAYFSPIPELPAVVRAETESTKPKPVQWLRDNTHATVGSLFSEQIRSLQATRPKAAFVALVRGSELADVLDSISQVEARFNSRVTHRYDWVFFNNEEFTEEFKAAVTNATSSQCYFEQIPPDHWEIPSWIDKSRFDAGRRSQGNIGIDKAWLESYHHKCRWSSGLFAIEKRLATYDYYWRVEAGVQYKCDTNYDVFRFMQDNEMAYSFNVAVLEDQRAIPSLCDRTREFVLANMDMVDDEADVFWLLGVSEDEDDVAEEDVDTRLLLAVREYNNCQLYSNFEVGSLDFFRSEEHQAYFDHIDKNGGFYYGRWCDAPIHNLSVTMFLPQRLVWFFRDIGYAHGLCQQCPPQEPEVCADPKPNFRRNSDEISRSSSEGTPKIVSDEPPKSRSKEVANVPGKEVSTELKIMAATHRLWETMSRDVSRQQRLIPVLACGCTVTHLDENFSKLVPFESKQRKPSDTYIRRWLGGEWLGKKPGWARQAEIAAGGDGHGDYVHDGLLSNPFTEPRESKYKGAVPGADLLGLGQTSTVASGSSDSLRLKTLRVVKFREPSSRSFTTAVPYFSPVRYSSSSTVNKMKIAITGARGTVGKEVVKLAAKEGHSTVQVNRTEEPDDGTPNSTLVVADVAADYDAVVEAFRGCDAVIHLAAIPDPVGKPDHVLHANNVNAAFNGLRAAGELGIKRFCYASSVNAVGLAYANQPLRFAYFPIDEDYPPNPTDAYALAKREAEVAAAAMPNWFPGMRVACLRIHEVEHRGPVKQEHTENWKDAAVRQLWDWVSPSATARACLLAVTNPRFEGCQIFNIVAPDTTQDDTPSEELARKYYPDAEIRGDLSGNRGFWTTDKAERMLGWKHEGKE
;
A
#
# COMPACT_ATOMS: atom_id res chain seq x y z
N MET A 1 15.48 -30.59 27.94
CA MET A 1 16.77 -29.88 28.16
C MET A 1 17.66 -30.22 26.97
N PRO A 2 18.30 -29.24 26.32
CA PRO A 2 19.45 -28.52 26.90
C PRO A 2 19.12 -27.27 27.73
N THR A 3 20.16 -26.58 28.18
CA THR A 3 20.15 -25.42 29.09
C THR A 3 20.20 -24.06 28.36
N PRO A 4 19.76 -22.95 29.01
CA PRO A 4 19.65 -21.63 28.38
C PRO A 4 20.96 -20.83 28.41
N TYR A 5 21.13 -19.91 27.45
CA TYR A 5 22.18 -18.89 27.48
C TYR A 5 21.73 -17.61 28.21
N GLN A 6 22.63 -17.00 28.97
CA GLN A 6 22.35 -15.79 29.76
C GLN A 6 22.59 -14.49 28.98
N ARG A 7 21.93 -13.41 29.41
CA ARG A 7 22.16 -12.02 28.96
C ARG A 7 23.51 -11.49 29.47
N HIS A 8 24.06 -10.46 28.84
CA HIS A 8 24.57 -9.28 29.56
C HIS A 8 24.50 -8.01 28.71
N HIS A 9 24.86 -6.86 29.29
CA HIS A 9 24.51 -5.51 28.80
C HIS A 9 25.52 -4.91 27.82
N ALA A 10 25.09 -3.85 27.12
CA ALA A 10 25.90 -3.07 26.19
C ALA A 10 26.70 -1.95 26.87
N THR A 11 27.91 -1.67 26.37
CA THR A 11 28.56 -0.34 26.30
C THR A 11 29.81 -0.41 25.42
N GLY A 12 30.21 0.72 24.81
CA GLY A 12 31.62 0.97 24.46
C GLY A 12 32.03 0.68 23.01
N SER A 13 32.70 1.64 22.39
CA SER A 13 33.07 1.63 20.97
C SER A 13 34.56 1.29 20.73
N ARG A 14 34.90 1.06 19.44
CA ARG A 14 36.25 1.00 18.84
C ARG A 14 37.16 -0.21 19.14
N GLY A 15 37.16 -1.15 18.21
CA GLY A 15 38.32 -1.49 17.37
C GLY A 15 39.57 -2.14 17.98
N GLY A 16 39.94 -3.32 17.46
CA GLY A 16 41.25 -3.94 17.67
C GLY A 16 41.31 -5.36 17.12
N GLN A 17 42.35 -5.70 16.35
CA GLN A 17 42.61 -7.08 15.92
C GLN A 17 43.24 -7.88 17.07
N GLY A 18 42.90 -9.16 17.18
CA GLY A 18 43.45 -10.05 18.20
C GLY A 18 44.63 -10.91 17.72
N THR A 19 45.63 -11.08 18.57
CA THR A 19 46.53 -12.24 18.56
C THR A 19 46.52 -12.90 19.96
N ARG A 20 46.84 -14.20 20.01
CA ARG A 20 46.50 -15.07 21.15
C ARG A 20 47.69 -15.37 22.08
N SER A 21 47.42 -15.31 23.38
CA SER A 21 47.87 -16.29 24.40
C SER A 21 49.36 -16.32 24.81
N PRO A 22 49.71 -16.92 25.98
CA PRO A 22 48.91 -17.21 27.18
C PRO A 22 49.60 -16.84 28.52
N LEU A 23 48.97 -17.26 29.63
CA LEU A 23 49.49 -17.46 31.00
C LEU A 23 49.45 -16.30 32.01
N GLN A 24 49.22 -16.73 33.24
CA GLN A 24 49.06 -16.06 34.53
C GLN A 24 49.68 -17.01 35.60
N PRO A 25 49.79 -16.63 36.89
CA PRO A 25 49.94 -15.29 37.45
C PRO A 25 51.08 -15.22 38.50
N SER A 26 51.56 -14.01 38.81
CA SER A 26 52.09 -13.72 40.15
C SER A 26 52.05 -12.22 40.45
N THR A 27 51.73 -11.88 41.70
CA THR A 27 51.86 -10.52 42.25
C THR A 27 52.66 -10.60 43.54
N GLN A 28 53.81 -9.92 43.61
CA GLN A 28 54.29 -9.18 44.79
C GLN A 28 55.65 -8.47 44.53
N TRP A 29 55.69 -7.18 44.90
CA TRP A 29 56.77 -6.46 45.60
C TRP A 29 58.12 -6.10 44.93
N ALA A 30 58.47 -4.83 45.15
CA ALA A 30 59.80 -4.25 45.43
C ALA A 30 60.88 -4.21 44.33
N GLY A 31 61.87 -3.31 44.52
CA GLY A 31 63.20 -3.44 43.92
C GLY A 31 63.69 -2.26 43.07
N SER A 32 64.22 -1.22 43.72
CA SER A 32 65.02 -0.17 43.06
C SER A 32 66.36 -0.67 42.51
N GLY A 33 66.87 -0.05 41.44
CA GLY A 33 68.29 0.37 41.42
C GLY A 33 69.16 0.06 40.18
N ARG A 34 69.59 1.15 39.52
CA ARG A 34 70.91 1.40 38.89
C ARG A 34 71.69 0.23 38.22
N GLY A 35 72.02 0.43 36.94
CA GLY A 35 73.30 1.07 36.62
C GLY A 35 74.21 0.46 35.55
N GLN A 36 75.01 1.36 34.93
CA GLN A 36 76.28 1.14 34.22
C GLN A 36 76.25 0.37 32.86
N ALA A 37 77.16 0.61 31.90
CA ALA A 37 78.09 1.74 31.63
C ALA A 37 78.74 1.60 30.22
N ARG A 38 79.67 2.51 29.88
CA ARG A 38 80.72 2.43 28.82
C ARG A 38 80.25 2.66 27.36
N THR A 39 80.65 3.73 26.64
CA THR A 39 81.97 4.20 26.13
C THR A 39 82.50 3.43 24.90
N SER A 40 83.10 4.03 23.85
CA SER A 40 83.28 5.43 23.40
C SER A 40 84.13 5.50 22.10
N ARG A 41 84.25 6.69 21.46
CA ARG A 41 85.37 7.15 20.56
C ARG A 41 85.43 6.59 19.10
N VAL A 42 85.94 7.31 18.07
CA VAL A 42 86.10 8.78 17.81
C VAL A 42 86.52 9.12 16.34
N ARG A 43 86.12 10.31 15.81
CA ARG A 43 86.68 11.10 14.64
C ARG A 43 86.54 10.48 13.21
N VAL A 44 86.63 11.23 12.08
CA VAL A 44 87.45 12.42 11.70
C VAL A 44 86.67 13.51 10.90
N HIS A 45 87.24 14.74 10.89
CA HIS A 45 86.99 15.99 10.12
C HIS A 45 86.56 15.88 8.63
N ALA A 46 86.04 16.91 7.93
CA ALA A 46 85.43 18.24 8.22
C ALA A 46 84.83 18.79 6.87
N SER A 47 84.56 20.07 6.53
CA SER A 47 84.73 21.43 7.13
C SER A 47 83.71 22.45 6.50
N GLU A 48 83.75 23.71 6.96
CA GLU A 48 83.47 25.02 6.27
C GLU A 48 82.25 25.20 5.33
N ASP A 49 81.52 26.33 5.32
CA ASP A 49 81.23 27.42 6.30
C ASP A 49 80.02 28.24 5.70
N SER A 50 79.45 29.37 6.16
CA SER A 50 79.69 30.42 7.20
C SER A 50 78.33 31.15 7.48
N VAL A 51 78.12 32.28 8.19
CA VAL A 51 78.43 32.85 9.55
C VAL A 51 77.36 33.99 9.75
N ILE A 52 77.41 34.81 10.82
CA ILE A 52 76.61 36.04 11.10
C ILE A 52 75.18 35.79 11.69
N THR A 53 75.03 35.49 12.99
CA THR A 53 74.86 36.40 14.17
C THR A 53 73.56 37.24 14.15
N SER A 54 72.55 37.02 15.03
CA SER A 54 72.43 37.40 16.48
C SER A 54 72.30 38.92 16.73
N GLN A 55 71.62 39.45 17.76
CA GLN A 55 71.30 38.93 19.12
C GLN A 55 70.06 39.65 19.75
N GLU A 56 69.67 39.31 20.98
CA GLU A 56 68.51 39.83 21.75
C GLU A 56 68.77 41.16 22.51
N LEU A 57 67.69 41.88 22.92
CA LEU A 57 67.44 42.36 24.30
C LEU A 57 66.10 43.13 24.47
N GLU A 58 65.77 43.50 25.72
CA GLU A 58 64.45 43.96 26.21
C GLU A 58 64.20 45.49 26.12
N ASP A 59 62.93 45.95 26.14
CA ASP A 59 62.28 46.79 27.20
C ASP A 59 60.98 47.52 26.72
N ARG A 60 60.28 48.26 27.60
CA ARG A 60 59.06 49.10 27.35
C ARG A 60 59.38 50.63 27.53
N PRO A 61 58.44 51.62 27.48
CA PRO A 61 57.06 51.72 26.95
C PRO A 61 56.77 53.03 26.10
N HIS A 62 55.50 53.20 25.70
CA HIS A 62 54.73 54.48 25.59
C HIS A 62 54.88 55.50 24.40
N ASN A 63 53.92 55.42 23.46
CA ASN A 63 52.83 56.42 23.22
C ASN A 63 53.12 57.87 22.71
N SER A 64 52.57 58.26 21.54
CA SER A 64 52.10 59.65 21.29
C SER A 64 51.14 59.86 20.07
N ASN A 65 50.35 60.95 20.14
CA ASN A 65 49.80 61.81 19.07
C ASN A 65 48.67 61.40 18.08
N ARG A 66 47.44 61.83 18.46
CA ARG A 66 46.55 62.82 17.78
C ARG A 66 46.17 62.73 16.28
N THR A 67 44.85 62.77 16.06
CA THR A 67 44.08 63.09 14.82
C THR A 67 44.21 64.57 14.38
N PRO A 68 43.96 64.96 13.10
CA PRO A 68 42.60 65.34 12.68
C PRO A 68 42.25 65.21 11.17
N GLY A 69 40.99 65.49 10.79
CA GLY A 69 40.73 66.42 9.66
C GLY A 69 40.26 65.87 8.29
N TRP A 70 38.95 65.76 8.13
CA TRP A 70 38.11 65.61 6.93
C TRP A 70 38.52 66.25 5.56
N ALA A 71 37.87 65.73 4.49
CA ALA A 71 37.73 66.24 3.11
C ALA A 71 38.96 66.03 2.16
N LEU A 72 38.82 65.82 0.83
CA LEU A 72 37.65 65.84 -0.08
C LEU A 72 37.87 64.87 -1.28
N LEU A 73 36.78 64.49 -1.96
CA LEU A 73 36.63 63.80 -3.27
C LEU A 73 37.87 63.25 -4.03
N ALA A 74 37.88 61.94 -4.34
CA ALA A 74 37.73 61.37 -5.70
C ALA A 74 38.51 60.06 -5.99
N ARG A 75 37.92 59.23 -6.86
CA ARG A 75 38.53 58.21 -7.74
C ARG A 75 39.40 57.07 -7.14
N ARG A 76 38.76 55.88 -7.16
CA ARG A 76 39.14 54.74 -8.04
C ARG A 76 40.11 53.67 -7.49
N ILE A 77 39.50 52.58 -7.02
CA ILE A 77 39.93 51.17 -7.18
C ILE A 77 41.29 50.77 -6.55
N ARG A 78 41.22 49.91 -5.52
CA ARG A 78 42.13 48.77 -5.43
C ARG A 78 41.37 47.47 -5.69
N ARG A 79 41.89 46.75 -6.68
CA ARG A 79 41.45 45.49 -7.27
C ARG A 79 41.04 44.46 -6.20
N PHE A 80 39.77 44.06 -6.18
CA PHE A 80 39.47 42.66 -5.90
C PHE A 80 40.18 41.82 -6.97
N SER A 81 40.80 40.70 -6.59
CA SER A 81 41.40 39.81 -7.57
C SER A 81 40.32 39.14 -8.42
N LEU A 82 40.64 38.79 -9.67
CA LEU A 82 39.73 38.02 -10.54
C LEU A 82 39.26 36.73 -9.86
N ARG A 83 40.11 36.08 -9.05
CA ARG A 83 39.74 34.93 -8.21
C ARG A 83 38.64 35.28 -7.19
N GLN A 84 38.75 36.39 -6.46
CA GLN A 84 37.73 36.76 -5.47
C GLN A 84 36.40 37.17 -6.11
N LEU A 85 36.44 37.84 -7.26
CA LEU A 85 35.23 38.21 -8.01
C LEU A 85 34.56 36.95 -8.60
N PHE A 86 35.36 35.98 -9.06
CA PHE A 86 34.87 34.67 -9.49
C PHE A 86 34.30 33.85 -8.32
N ILE A 87 34.95 33.85 -7.15
CA ILE A 87 34.43 33.20 -5.93
C ILE A 87 33.11 33.81 -5.50
N PHE A 88 32.97 35.15 -5.51
CA PHE A 88 31.69 35.80 -5.21
C PHE A 88 30.61 35.51 -6.26
N ALA A 89 30.98 35.46 -7.55
CA ALA A 89 30.06 35.07 -8.62
C ALA A 89 29.60 33.60 -8.49
N VAL A 90 30.49 32.68 -8.12
CA VAL A 90 30.16 31.26 -7.87
C VAL A 90 29.33 31.10 -6.61
N LEU A 91 29.65 31.79 -5.49
CA LEU A 91 28.81 31.76 -4.29
C LEU A 91 27.42 32.36 -4.53
N ALA A 92 27.33 33.49 -5.24
CA ALA A 92 26.04 34.05 -5.64
C ALA A 92 25.28 33.09 -6.58
N PHE A 93 25.96 32.45 -7.54
CA PHE A 93 25.35 31.47 -8.42
C PHE A 93 24.88 30.21 -7.67
N VAL A 94 25.64 29.70 -6.70
CA VAL A 94 25.25 28.54 -5.88
C VAL A 94 24.06 28.88 -4.97
N ILE A 95 24.07 30.05 -4.33
CA ILE A 95 22.96 30.50 -3.48
C ILE A 95 21.69 30.75 -4.30
N PHE A 96 21.78 31.44 -5.45
CA PHE A 96 20.62 31.69 -6.30
C PHE A 96 20.17 30.47 -7.13
N SER A 97 21.06 29.54 -7.49
CA SER A 97 20.66 28.30 -8.16
C SER A 97 20.06 27.29 -7.17
N GLY A 98 20.58 27.18 -5.95
CA GLY A 98 19.93 26.42 -4.87
C GLY A 98 18.53 26.94 -4.57
N ALA A 99 18.38 28.26 -4.43
CA ALA A 99 17.08 28.93 -4.27
C ALA A 99 16.18 28.89 -5.53
N TRP A 100 16.70 28.47 -6.69
CA TRP A 100 15.92 28.25 -7.91
C TRP A 100 15.50 26.78 -8.07
N VAL A 101 16.38 25.83 -7.70
CA VAL A 101 16.09 24.38 -7.68
C VAL A 101 15.03 24.06 -6.62
N MET A 102 15.19 24.55 -5.38
CA MET A 102 14.16 24.40 -4.33
C MET A 102 12.83 25.11 -4.67
N ARG A 103 12.79 25.93 -5.73
CA ARG A 103 11.56 26.53 -6.26
C ARG A 103 11.07 25.92 -7.58
N ARG A 104 11.79 24.90 -8.11
CA ARG A 104 11.43 24.12 -9.29
C ARG A 104 10.86 22.74 -8.94
N ASP A 105 11.32 22.13 -7.86
CA ASP A 105 10.86 20.78 -7.48
C ASP A 105 9.39 20.78 -7.00
N MET A 106 8.90 21.93 -6.53
CA MET A 106 7.47 22.28 -6.39
C MET A 106 6.63 22.23 -7.69
N LYS A 107 7.17 21.70 -8.81
CA LYS A 107 6.44 21.48 -10.07
C LYS A 107 6.50 20.06 -10.62
N TYR A 108 7.11 19.10 -9.91
CA TYR A 108 7.15 17.70 -10.33
C TYR A 108 6.15 16.78 -9.62
N LEU A 109 5.20 17.36 -8.86
CA LEU A 109 3.87 16.77 -8.69
C LEU A 109 2.99 17.13 -9.89
N SER A 110 3.29 16.52 -11.05
CA SER A 110 2.35 16.48 -12.16
C SER A 110 1.27 15.45 -11.83
N PHE A 111 0.23 15.89 -11.11
CA PHE A 111 -0.98 15.09 -10.90
C PHE A 111 -1.52 14.63 -12.25
N GLY A 112 -1.58 13.31 -12.46
CA GLY A 112 -2.28 12.73 -13.61
C GLY A 112 -3.77 12.99 -13.50
N ASP A 113 -4.42 13.13 -14.66
CA ASP A 113 -5.86 13.29 -14.93
C ASP A 113 -6.75 13.44 -13.69
N VAL A 114 -6.72 14.65 -13.12
CA VAL A 114 -7.50 15.02 -11.93
C VAL A 114 -8.95 15.17 -12.32
N THR A 115 -9.75 14.13 -12.03
CA THR A 115 -11.20 14.18 -12.24
C THR A 115 -11.88 15.09 -11.21
N PRO A 116 -12.93 15.83 -11.62
CA PRO A 116 -13.90 16.38 -10.69
C PRO A 116 -14.54 15.28 -9.87
N VAL A 117 -14.66 15.52 -8.58
CA VAL A 117 -15.53 14.78 -7.67
C VAL A 117 -16.49 15.79 -7.03
N ASP A 118 -17.77 15.48 -6.93
CA ASP A 118 -18.67 16.14 -5.98
C ASP A 118 -18.67 15.36 -4.67
N ALA A 119 -18.86 16.02 -3.53
CA ALA A 119 -18.71 15.39 -2.22
C ALA A 119 -19.64 14.17 -2.09
N TYR A 120 -19.06 12.98 -1.95
CA TYR A 120 -19.82 11.74 -1.88
C TYR A 120 -20.55 11.60 -0.55
N PHE A 121 -21.86 11.40 -0.61
CA PHE A 121 -22.69 11.25 0.58
C PHE A 121 -23.12 9.80 0.77
N SER A 122 -22.46 9.11 1.70
CA SER A 122 -22.95 7.83 2.24
C SER A 122 -24.38 8.01 2.77
N PRO A 123 -25.35 7.16 2.38
CA PRO A 123 -26.58 7.01 3.12
C PRO A 123 -26.25 6.49 4.53
N ILE A 124 -26.65 7.21 5.58
CA ILE A 124 -26.71 6.65 6.94
C ILE A 124 -27.90 5.67 6.95
N PRO A 125 -27.84 4.52 7.64
CA PRO A 125 -29.04 3.76 7.96
C PRO A 125 -30.08 4.65 8.65
N GLU A 126 -31.31 4.68 8.13
CA GLU A 126 -32.44 5.23 8.87
C GLU A 126 -32.91 4.14 9.85
N LEU A 127 -32.66 4.37 11.15
CA LEU A 127 -33.05 3.45 12.22
C LEU A 127 -34.57 3.17 12.20
N PRO A 128 -35.02 1.94 12.49
CA PRO A 128 -36.45 1.62 12.58
C PRO A 128 -37.19 2.57 13.54
N ALA A 129 -38.34 3.09 13.11
CA ALA A 129 -39.07 4.18 13.76
C ALA A 129 -39.82 3.79 15.08
N VAL A 130 -39.18 2.96 15.92
CA VAL A 130 -39.80 2.27 17.07
C VAL A 130 -39.39 2.90 18.43
N VAL A 131 -38.56 3.95 18.43
CA VAL A 131 -38.23 4.71 19.65
C VAL A 131 -38.73 6.17 19.57
N ARG A 132 -39.85 6.41 20.26
CA ARG A 132 -40.31 7.68 20.85
C ARG A 132 -40.31 8.95 19.96
N ALA A 133 -41.50 9.31 19.49
CA ALA A 133 -42.01 10.68 19.28
C ALA A 133 -40.98 11.75 18.86
N GLU A 134 -40.93 12.00 17.55
CA GLU A 134 -40.16 13.10 16.94
C GLU A 134 -40.48 14.46 17.60
N THR A 135 -39.59 14.94 18.46
CA THR A 135 -39.43 16.38 18.63
C THR A 135 -38.82 16.89 17.34
N GLU A 136 -39.51 17.80 16.63
CA GLU A 136 -39.07 18.36 15.34
C GLU A 136 -37.66 18.97 15.48
N SER A 137 -36.63 18.19 15.13
CA SER A 137 -35.26 18.67 15.17
C SER A 137 -35.08 19.68 14.05
N THR A 138 -34.92 20.95 14.41
CA THR A 138 -34.77 22.06 13.46
C THR A 138 -33.39 22.08 12.79
N LYS A 139 -32.60 21.01 12.93
CA LYS A 139 -31.27 20.85 12.36
C LYS A 139 -31.34 20.09 11.02
N PRO A 140 -30.52 20.42 10.02
CA PRO A 140 -30.46 19.67 8.78
C PRO A 140 -29.99 18.22 9.05
N LYS A 141 -30.48 17.25 8.28
CA LYS A 141 -29.84 15.91 8.22
C LYS A 141 -28.37 16.08 7.79
N PRO A 142 -27.39 15.32 8.31
CA PRO A 142 -25.96 15.57 8.06
C PRO A 142 -25.55 15.61 6.57
N VAL A 143 -26.16 14.75 5.74
CA VAL A 143 -26.02 14.77 4.27
C VAL A 143 -26.47 16.10 3.66
N GLN A 144 -27.54 16.70 4.18
CA GLN A 144 -28.03 18.00 3.73
C GLN A 144 -27.13 19.15 4.22
N TRP A 145 -26.61 19.08 5.47
CA TRP A 145 -25.61 20.04 5.94
C TRP A 145 -24.40 20.09 5.01
N LEU A 146 -23.87 18.93 4.61
CA LEU A 146 -22.70 18.86 3.71
C LEU A 146 -23.01 19.40 2.31
N ARG A 147 -24.21 19.18 1.78
CA ARG A 147 -24.66 19.79 0.50
C ARG A 147 -24.69 21.32 0.57
N ASP A 148 -25.16 21.87 1.68
CA ASP A 148 -25.32 23.32 1.85
C ASP A 148 -23.99 24.04 2.21
N ASN A 149 -23.01 23.30 2.78
CA ASN A 149 -21.74 23.87 3.28
C ASN A 149 -20.47 23.41 2.54
N THR A 150 -20.55 22.47 1.59
CA THR A 150 -19.42 22.17 0.70
C THR A 150 -19.27 23.28 -0.34
N HIS A 151 -18.08 23.87 -0.41
CA HIS A 151 -17.83 25.03 -1.27
C HIS A 151 -16.98 24.67 -2.49
N ALA A 152 -17.26 25.34 -3.61
CA ALA A 152 -16.54 25.08 -4.87
C ALA A 152 -15.06 25.40 -4.77
N THR A 153 -14.77 26.57 -4.20
CA THR A 153 -13.47 27.07 -3.75
C THR A 153 -13.78 28.07 -2.65
N VAL A 154 -12.99 28.12 -1.57
CA VAL A 154 -13.25 29.05 -0.44
C VAL A 154 -13.24 30.52 -0.89
N GLY A 155 -12.54 30.84 -1.98
CA GLY A 155 -12.56 32.17 -2.62
C GLY A 155 -13.89 32.59 -3.25
N SER A 156 -14.95 31.78 -3.16
CA SER A 156 -16.33 32.17 -3.51
C SER A 156 -17.09 32.86 -2.38
N LEU A 157 -16.60 32.79 -1.13
CA LEU A 157 -17.24 33.40 0.04
C LEU A 157 -16.99 34.91 0.12
N PHE A 158 -18.02 35.67 0.53
CA PHE A 158 -17.89 37.09 0.81
C PHE A 158 -17.10 37.33 2.11
N SER A 159 -16.43 38.48 2.20
CA SER A 159 -15.58 38.85 3.35
C SER A 159 -16.35 38.96 4.69
N GLU A 160 -17.67 39.01 4.67
CA GLU A 160 -18.52 38.94 5.87
C GLU A 160 -18.79 37.49 6.30
N GLN A 161 -19.04 36.57 5.36
CA GLN A 161 -19.16 35.14 5.64
C GLN A 161 -17.84 34.59 6.19
N ILE A 162 -16.70 34.94 5.59
CA ILE A 162 -15.37 34.51 6.07
C ILE A 162 -15.14 34.99 7.52
N ARG A 163 -15.46 36.26 7.83
CA ARG A 163 -15.34 36.79 9.19
C ARG A 163 -16.30 36.12 10.19
N SER A 164 -17.52 35.78 9.75
CA SER A 164 -18.50 35.07 10.58
C SER A 164 -18.06 33.65 10.90
N LEU A 165 -17.58 32.89 9.89
CA LEU A 165 -17.05 31.54 10.06
C LEU A 165 -15.82 31.51 10.97
N GLN A 166 -14.89 32.47 10.80
CA GLN A 166 -13.73 32.64 11.67
C GLN A 166 -14.11 32.99 13.12
N ALA A 167 -15.07 33.91 13.32
CA ALA A 167 -15.48 34.37 14.64
C ALA A 167 -16.28 33.32 15.45
N THR A 168 -16.89 32.36 14.76
CA THR A 168 -17.69 31.27 15.36
C THR A 168 -16.99 29.92 15.33
N ARG A 169 -15.71 29.87 14.89
CA ARG A 169 -14.97 28.64 14.59
C ARG A 169 -14.94 27.67 15.80
N PRO A 170 -15.23 26.36 15.61
CA PRO A 170 -15.06 25.33 16.63
C PRO A 170 -13.73 25.44 17.37
N LYS A 171 -13.70 25.09 18.66
CA LYS A 171 -12.44 24.89 19.37
C LYS A 171 -11.92 23.50 19.00
N ALA A 172 -11.11 23.42 17.96
CA ALA A 172 -10.53 22.16 17.51
C ALA A 172 -9.03 22.28 17.16
N ALA A 173 -8.34 21.15 17.18
CA ALA A 173 -6.94 21.04 16.80
C ALA A 173 -6.65 19.71 16.08
N PHE A 174 -5.61 19.71 15.25
CA PHE A 174 -4.95 18.49 14.80
C PHE A 174 -4.08 17.94 15.93
N VAL A 175 -4.12 16.63 16.16
CA VAL A 175 -3.37 15.96 17.22
C VAL A 175 -2.49 14.87 16.61
N ALA A 176 -1.19 14.97 16.84
CA ALA A 176 -0.20 14.04 16.30
C ALA A 176 0.76 13.55 17.40
N LEU A 177 0.77 12.24 17.65
CA LEU A 177 1.76 11.58 18.51
C LEU A 177 2.91 11.09 17.64
N VAL A 178 4.07 11.73 17.73
CA VAL A 178 5.17 11.61 16.76
C VAL A 178 6.54 11.77 17.42
N ARG A 179 7.51 10.92 17.03
CA ARG A 179 8.90 11.01 17.49
C ARG A 179 9.74 11.92 16.61
N GLY A 180 10.83 12.44 17.16
CA GLY A 180 11.81 13.24 16.39
C GLY A 180 12.41 12.52 15.17
N SER A 181 12.43 11.18 15.16
CA SER A 181 12.85 10.36 14.02
C SER A 181 11.86 10.32 12.85
N GLU A 182 10.59 10.63 13.10
CA GLU A 182 9.47 10.54 12.14
C GLU A 182 9.20 11.91 11.47
N LEU A 183 10.16 12.86 11.57
CA LEU A 183 10.04 14.24 11.11
C LEU A 183 9.74 14.35 9.60
N ALA A 184 10.35 13.53 8.75
CA ALA A 184 10.08 13.57 7.31
C ALA A 184 8.64 13.16 6.99
N ASP A 185 8.17 12.09 7.62
CA ASP A 185 6.87 11.47 7.35
C ASP A 185 5.71 12.31 7.91
N VAL A 186 5.93 13.02 9.03
CA VAL A 186 4.94 13.99 9.55
C VAL A 186 4.94 15.30 8.77
N LEU A 187 6.08 15.77 8.24
CA LEU A 187 6.12 16.95 7.38
C LEU A 187 5.35 16.72 6.06
N ASP A 188 5.47 15.54 5.45
CA ASP A 188 4.66 15.16 4.30
C ASP A 188 3.16 15.17 4.66
N SER A 189 2.80 14.51 5.76
CA SER A 189 1.41 14.43 6.28
C SER A 189 0.81 15.83 6.53
N ILE A 190 1.55 16.73 7.18
CA ILE A 190 1.17 18.14 7.39
C ILE A 190 0.98 18.84 6.05
N SER A 191 1.92 18.69 5.11
CA SER A 191 1.85 19.37 3.81
C SER A 191 0.58 18.99 3.03
N GLN A 192 0.16 17.73 3.13
CA GLN A 192 -1.06 17.22 2.52
C GLN A 192 -2.31 17.74 3.24
N VAL A 193 -2.36 17.74 4.58
CA VAL A 193 -3.47 18.33 5.35
C VAL A 193 -3.62 19.84 5.09
N GLU A 194 -2.52 20.59 5.02
CA GLU A 194 -2.54 22.01 4.71
C GLU A 194 -3.03 22.27 3.28
N ALA A 195 -2.56 21.50 2.29
CA ALA A 195 -2.98 21.63 0.89
C ALA A 195 -4.45 21.24 0.66
N ARG A 196 -4.92 20.14 1.28
CA ARG A 196 -6.27 19.58 1.09
C ARG A 196 -7.33 20.14 2.02
N PHE A 197 -6.95 20.81 3.10
CA PHE A 197 -7.87 21.32 4.12
C PHE A 197 -7.42 22.62 4.80
N ASN A 198 -6.33 22.59 5.58
CA ASN A 198 -6.18 23.55 6.68
C ASN A 198 -5.74 24.97 6.28
N SER A 199 -5.00 25.13 5.17
CA SER A 199 -4.44 26.43 4.74
C SER A 199 -5.50 27.48 4.36
N ARG A 200 -6.73 27.04 4.10
CA ARG A 200 -7.90 27.85 3.78
C ARG A 200 -8.16 28.91 4.84
N VAL A 201 -8.47 30.14 4.41
CA VAL A 201 -8.68 31.29 5.29
C VAL A 201 -9.79 31.11 6.34
N THR A 202 -10.78 30.26 6.06
CA THR A 202 -11.89 29.92 6.97
C THR A 202 -11.53 28.91 8.06
N HIS A 203 -10.48 28.11 7.85
CA HIS A 203 -10.14 26.94 8.68
C HIS A 203 -9.01 27.29 9.65
N ARG A 204 -7.73 27.02 9.28
CA ARG A 204 -6.53 27.33 10.08
C ARG A 204 -6.60 26.89 11.54
N TYR A 205 -6.98 25.64 11.73
CA TYR A 205 -6.98 24.97 13.03
C TYR A 205 -5.56 24.68 13.48
N ASP A 206 -5.36 24.75 14.80
CA ASP A 206 -4.05 24.63 15.44
C ASP A 206 -3.55 23.18 15.34
N TRP A 207 -2.23 23.01 15.44
CA TRP A 207 -1.58 21.70 15.52
C TRP A 207 -1.01 21.47 16.92
N VAL A 208 -1.27 20.30 17.51
CA VAL A 208 -0.72 19.87 18.80
C VAL A 208 0.07 18.58 18.59
N PHE A 209 1.38 18.67 18.79
CA PHE A 209 2.31 17.55 18.69
C PHE A 209 2.63 17.03 20.10
N PHE A 210 2.49 15.72 20.29
CA PHE A 210 2.84 15.01 21.52
C PHE A 210 4.00 14.04 21.28
N ASN A 211 4.89 13.92 22.26
CA ASN A 211 5.97 12.93 22.29
C ASN A 211 6.30 12.57 23.76
N ASN A 212 6.84 11.38 23.99
CA ASN A 212 7.35 10.99 25.31
C ASN A 212 8.72 11.63 25.63
N GLU A 213 9.44 12.08 24.60
CA GLU A 213 10.69 12.83 24.69
C GLU A 213 10.47 14.31 24.33
N GLU A 214 11.35 15.20 24.80
CA GLU A 214 11.30 16.61 24.39
C GLU A 214 11.62 16.76 22.88
N PHE A 215 10.79 17.49 22.15
CA PHE A 215 11.05 17.84 20.75
C PHE A 215 12.29 18.74 20.61
N THR A 216 13.17 18.45 19.65
CA THR A 216 14.32 19.30 19.36
C THR A 216 13.90 20.61 18.68
N GLU A 217 14.75 21.64 18.75
CA GLU A 217 14.47 22.94 18.11
C GLU A 217 14.41 22.83 16.58
N GLU A 218 15.15 21.90 15.97
CA GLU A 218 15.08 21.59 14.54
C GLU A 218 13.71 21.02 14.16
N PHE A 219 13.17 20.11 14.97
CA PHE A 219 11.82 19.56 14.77
C PHE A 219 10.76 20.66 14.89
N LYS A 220 10.80 21.43 16.00
CA LYS A 220 9.89 22.54 16.27
C LYS A 220 9.90 23.56 15.11
N ALA A 221 11.10 23.96 14.65
CA ALA A 221 11.26 24.93 13.57
C ALA A 221 10.80 24.39 12.20
N ALA A 222 11.14 23.15 11.85
CA ALA A 222 10.73 22.55 10.58
C ALA A 222 9.21 22.41 10.48
N VAL A 223 8.56 21.89 11.53
CA VAL A 223 7.10 21.73 11.60
C VAL A 223 6.38 23.08 11.60
N THR A 224 6.86 24.06 12.38
CA THR A 224 6.28 25.42 12.39
C THR A 224 6.41 26.14 11.04
N ASN A 225 7.41 25.79 10.23
CA ASN A 225 7.59 26.33 8.88
C ASN A 225 6.77 25.59 7.80
N ALA A 226 6.13 24.47 8.13
CA ALA A 226 5.33 23.66 7.19
C ALA A 226 3.84 24.04 7.14
N THR A 227 3.33 24.78 8.13
CA THR A 227 1.94 25.23 8.24
C THR A 227 1.85 26.75 8.40
N SER A 228 0.65 27.32 8.15
CA SER A 228 0.32 28.71 8.49
C SER A 228 -0.47 28.87 9.80
N SER A 229 -0.73 27.76 10.48
CA SER A 229 -1.51 27.66 11.72
C SER A 229 -0.60 27.63 12.95
N GLN A 230 -1.18 27.79 14.14
CA GLN A 230 -0.42 27.76 15.40
C GLN A 230 0.01 26.34 15.74
N CYS A 231 1.31 26.12 15.98
CA CYS A 231 1.83 24.86 16.50
C CYS A 231 2.03 24.91 18.02
N TYR A 232 1.76 23.79 18.68
CA TYR A 232 2.08 23.50 20.08
C TYR A 232 2.85 22.18 20.16
N PHE A 233 3.85 22.12 21.03
CA PHE A 233 4.73 20.97 21.19
C PHE A 233 4.77 20.59 22.68
N GLU A 234 4.15 19.48 23.02
CA GLU A 234 3.93 19.04 24.41
C GLU A 234 4.67 17.72 24.65
N GLN A 235 5.31 17.61 25.81
CA GLN A 235 5.85 16.33 26.29
C GLN A 235 4.77 15.63 27.12
N ILE A 236 4.51 14.35 26.84
CA ILE A 236 3.55 13.53 27.59
C ILE A 236 4.04 13.38 29.05
N PRO A 237 3.19 13.59 30.07
CA PRO A 237 3.54 13.35 31.47
C PRO A 237 4.07 11.93 31.73
N PRO A 238 5.11 11.74 32.56
CA PRO A 238 5.66 10.40 32.82
C PRO A 238 4.62 9.40 33.35
N ASP A 239 3.69 9.83 34.20
CA ASP A 239 2.59 9.03 34.73
C ASP A 239 1.55 8.61 33.66
N HIS A 240 1.46 9.34 32.55
CA HIS A 240 0.67 8.95 31.39
C HIS A 240 1.41 7.93 30.49
N TRP A 241 2.75 7.92 30.47
CA TRP A 241 3.56 7.11 29.56
C TRP A 241 4.34 5.95 30.20
N GLU A 242 4.50 5.89 31.52
CA GLU A 242 5.18 4.80 32.22
C GLU A 242 4.30 3.54 32.39
N ILE A 243 4.90 2.45 32.89
CA ILE A 243 4.18 1.22 33.23
C ILE A 243 3.48 1.43 34.59
N PRO A 244 2.14 1.31 34.68
CA PRO A 244 1.42 1.48 35.95
C PRO A 244 1.84 0.48 37.02
N SER A 245 1.76 0.90 38.30
CA SER A 245 2.26 0.15 39.45
C SER A 245 1.55 -1.19 39.73
N TRP A 246 0.37 -1.40 39.14
CA TRP A 246 -0.38 -2.66 39.19
C TRP A 246 0.03 -3.68 38.10
N ILE A 247 0.91 -3.29 37.17
CA ILE A 247 1.41 -4.18 36.12
C ILE A 247 2.70 -4.87 36.58
N ASP A 248 2.68 -6.21 36.64
CA ASP A 248 3.88 -7.00 36.81
C ASP A 248 4.75 -6.90 35.55
N LYS A 249 5.79 -6.05 35.62
CA LYS A 249 6.77 -5.88 34.54
C LYS A 249 7.46 -7.18 34.16
N SER A 250 7.63 -8.14 35.08
CA SER A 250 8.26 -9.43 34.77
C SER A 250 7.34 -10.30 33.91
N ARG A 251 6.05 -10.35 34.24
CA ARG A 251 5.01 -10.99 33.39
C ARG A 251 4.90 -10.30 32.03
N PHE A 252 4.92 -8.98 31.97
CA PHE A 252 4.93 -8.22 30.72
C PHE A 252 6.19 -8.51 29.88
N ASP A 253 7.39 -8.42 30.46
CA ASP A 253 8.65 -8.71 29.77
C ASP A 253 8.76 -10.16 29.27
N ALA A 254 8.04 -11.11 29.87
CA ALA A 254 7.88 -12.46 29.33
C ALA A 254 6.84 -12.51 28.21
N GLY A 255 5.64 -11.97 28.45
CA GLY A 255 4.50 -11.98 27.53
C GLY A 255 4.81 -11.30 26.20
N ARG A 256 5.37 -10.08 26.23
CA ARG A 256 5.71 -9.31 25.01
C ARG A 256 6.74 -10.01 24.11
N ARG A 257 7.71 -10.72 24.71
CA ARG A 257 8.64 -11.58 23.95
C ARG A 257 7.93 -12.79 23.36
N SER A 258 7.02 -13.42 24.09
CA SER A 258 6.25 -14.56 23.59
C SER A 258 5.30 -14.16 22.44
N GLN A 259 4.67 -12.99 22.53
CA GLN A 259 3.80 -12.43 21.49
C GLN A 259 4.60 -12.04 20.23
N GLY A 260 5.75 -11.39 20.39
CA GLY A 260 6.64 -11.09 19.26
C GLY A 260 7.18 -12.35 18.57
N ASN A 261 7.54 -13.39 19.33
CA ASN A 261 8.04 -14.66 18.79
C ASN A 261 7.00 -15.44 17.95
N ILE A 262 5.70 -15.14 18.09
CA ILE A 262 4.63 -15.72 17.25
C ILE A 262 4.12 -14.76 16.16
N GLY A 263 4.83 -13.65 15.92
CA GLY A 263 4.53 -12.72 14.84
C GLY A 263 3.28 -11.87 15.07
N ILE A 264 2.99 -11.46 16.31
CA ILE A 264 2.03 -10.37 16.57
C ILE A 264 2.76 -9.04 16.37
N ASP A 265 2.25 -8.19 15.48
CA ASP A 265 2.93 -6.95 15.08
C ASP A 265 3.20 -6.02 16.27
N LYS A 266 4.43 -5.47 16.30
CA LYS A 266 4.97 -4.56 17.33
C LYS A 266 4.87 -5.03 18.78
N ALA A 267 4.35 -6.23 19.06
CA ALA A 267 4.13 -6.74 20.42
C ALA A 267 5.42 -7.05 21.21
N TRP A 268 6.61 -6.88 20.60
CA TRP A 268 7.88 -6.88 21.33
C TRP A 268 8.29 -5.48 21.85
N LEU A 269 7.70 -4.39 21.34
CA LEU A 269 8.08 -3.01 21.60
C LEU A 269 7.33 -2.42 22.81
N GLU A 270 8.05 -2.23 23.92
CA GLU A 270 7.54 -1.61 25.16
C GLU A 270 6.86 -0.25 24.89
N SER A 271 7.48 0.60 24.07
CA SER A 271 6.94 1.90 23.63
C SER A 271 5.67 1.83 22.77
N TYR A 272 5.35 0.68 22.16
CA TYR A 272 4.09 0.51 21.42
C TYR A 272 2.91 0.24 22.35
N HIS A 273 3.11 -0.54 23.42
CA HIS A 273 2.09 -0.71 24.47
C HIS A 273 1.77 0.63 25.17
N HIS A 274 2.80 1.45 25.40
CA HIS A 274 2.63 2.83 25.92
C HIS A 274 1.85 3.73 24.96
N LYS A 275 2.15 3.70 23.65
CA LYS A 275 1.34 4.39 22.63
C LYS A 275 -0.13 3.96 22.72
N CYS A 276 -0.39 2.65 22.71
CA CYS A 276 -1.75 2.13 22.73
C CYS A 276 -2.52 2.62 23.97
N ARG A 277 -1.93 2.49 25.17
CA ARG A 277 -2.53 2.99 26.42
C ARG A 277 -2.82 4.49 26.35
N TRP A 278 -1.86 5.31 25.94
CA TRP A 278 -2.03 6.77 25.90
C TRP A 278 -3.11 7.19 24.90
N SER A 279 -3.08 6.62 23.70
CA SER A 279 -4.06 6.87 22.65
C SER A 279 -5.45 6.34 22.98
N SER A 280 -5.62 5.41 23.93
CA SER A 280 -6.92 4.79 24.29
C SER A 280 -7.79 5.61 25.25
N GLY A 281 -7.33 6.77 25.72
CA GLY A 281 -8.11 7.62 26.65
C GLY A 281 -7.32 8.72 27.38
N LEU A 282 -6.01 8.55 27.58
CA LEU A 282 -5.20 9.56 28.30
C LEU A 282 -4.94 10.83 27.48
N PHE A 283 -4.88 10.71 26.14
CA PHE A 283 -4.69 11.87 25.26
C PHE A 283 -5.75 12.96 25.49
N ALA A 284 -7.01 12.60 25.74
CA ALA A 284 -8.12 13.53 25.83
C ALA A 284 -8.11 14.41 27.10
N ILE A 285 -7.45 13.91 28.17
CA ILE A 285 -7.24 14.63 29.43
C ILE A 285 -5.92 15.41 29.47
N GLU A 286 -5.11 15.36 28.40
CA GLU A 286 -3.88 16.14 28.33
C GLU A 286 -4.15 17.64 28.46
N LYS A 287 -3.33 18.32 29.26
CA LYS A 287 -3.56 19.72 29.68
C LYS A 287 -3.69 20.70 28.51
N ARG A 288 -3.03 20.42 27.38
CA ARG A 288 -3.16 21.21 26.14
C ARG A 288 -4.51 21.04 25.46
N LEU A 289 -5.11 19.85 25.52
CA LEU A 289 -6.38 19.57 24.86
C LEU A 289 -7.58 20.08 25.65
N ALA A 290 -7.42 20.41 26.94
CA ALA A 290 -8.48 20.94 27.81
C ALA A 290 -9.11 22.29 27.36
N THR A 291 -8.55 22.96 26.35
CA THR A 291 -9.15 24.17 25.73
C THR A 291 -9.84 23.89 24.40
N TYR A 292 -9.88 22.63 23.95
CA TYR A 292 -10.49 22.20 22.70
C TYR A 292 -11.65 21.22 22.97
N ASP A 293 -12.66 21.32 22.12
CA ASP A 293 -13.90 20.54 22.14
C ASP A 293 -13.78 19.33 21.19
N TYR A 294 -13.01 19.47 20.10
CA TYR A 294 -12.78 18.41 19.09
C TYR A 294 -11.30 18.22 18.76
N TYR A 295 -10.94 17.02 18.29
CA TYR A 295 -9.63 16.72 17.73
C TYR A 295 -9.75 16.02 16.35
N TRP A 296 -8.73 16.18 15.51
CA TRP A 296 -8.50 15.34 14.32
C TRP A 296 -7.12 14.70 14.47
N ARG A 297 -7.07 13.38 14.58
CA ARG A 297 -5.82 12.63 14.68
C ARG A 297 -5.10 12.53 13.34
N VAL A 298 -3.80 12.82 13.36
CA VAL A 298 -2.92 12.69 12.20
C VAL A 298 -1.66 11.93 12.63
N GLU A 299 -1.52 10.71 12.12
CA GLU A 299 -0.28 9.92 12.23
C GLU A 299 0.76 10.42 11.20
N ALA A 300 2.04 10.07 11.39
CA ALA A 300 3.08 10.32 10.40
C ALA A 300 3.00 9.30 9.24
N GLY A 301 3.32 9.74 8.02
CA GLY A 301 3.30 8.88 6.81
C GLY A 301 1.91 8.57 6.26
N VAL A 302 0.89 9.39 6.58
CA VAL A 302 -0.47 9.26 6.01
C VAL A 302 -0.59 10.04 4.69
N GLN A 303 -1.55 9.65 3.85
CA GLN A 303 -1.84 10.34 2.59
C GLN A 303 -3.26 10.94 2.60
N TYR A 304 -3.40 12.18 2.14
CA TYR A 304 -4.69 12.84 1.89
C TYR A 304 -4.86 13.12 0.39
N LYS A 305 -5.74 12.34 -0.24
CA LYS A 305 -5.81 12.19 -1.70
C LYS A 305 -6.82 13.13 -2.37
N CYS A 306 -7.73 13.75 -1.62
CA CYS A 306 -8.83 14.59 -2.14
C CYS A 306 -8.95 15.94 -1.39
N ASP A 307 -9.52 16.96 -2.06
CA ASP A 307 -9.82 18.27 -1.44
C ASP A 307 -11.14 18.24 -0.64
N THR A 308 -11.08 18.40 0.68
CA THR A 308 -12.27 18.31 1.57
C THR A 308 -12.96 19.66 1.77
N ASN A 309 -13.58 20.25 0.72
CA ASN A 309 -13.94 21.70 0.67
C ASN A 309 -15.12 22.21 1.55
N TYR A 310 -15.41 21.56 2.67
CA TYR A 310 -16.21 22.12 3.78
C TYR A 310 -15.33 22.25 5.04
N ASP A 311 -15.89 22.65 6.19
CA ASP A 311 -15.21 22.60 7.48
C ASP A 311 -15.63 21.35 8.26
N VAL A 312 -14.69 20.40 8.41
CA VAL A 312 -14.89 19.11 9.08
C VAL A 312 -15.23 19.30 10.55
N PHE A 313 -14.56 20.21 11.26
CA PHE A 313 -14.88 20.46 12.67
C PHE A 313 -16.20 21.21 12.84
N ARG A 314 -16.60 22.03 11.86
CA ARG A 314 -17.95 22.60 11.84
C ARG A 314 -19.00 21.53 11.59
N PHE A 315 -18.77 20.62 10.64
CA PHE A 315 -19.67 19.50 10.40
C PHE A 315 -19.91 18.70 11.69
N MET A 316 -18.84 18.39 12.43
CA MET A 316 -18.96 17.73 13.74
C MET A 316 -19.84 18.53 14.71
N GLN A 317 -19.54 19.82 14.89
CA GLN A 317 -20.24 20.72 15.82
C GLN A 317 -21.72 20.92 15.47
N ASP A 318 -22.05 21.24 14.22
CA ASP A 318 -23.40 21.62 13.81
C ASP A 318 -24.35 20.41 13.79
N ASN A 319 -23.81 19.21 13.55
CA ASN A 319 -24.55 17.95 13.48
C ASN A 319 -24.38 17.08 14.75
N GLU A 320 -23.75 17.60 15.80
CA GLU A 320 -23.52 16.95 17.11
C GLU A 320 -22.76 15.60 17.05
N MET A 321 -21.95 15.37 16.00
CA MET A 321 -21.19 14.14 15.86
C MET A 321 -20.16 14.01 16.99
N ALA A 322 -20.18 12.86 17.66
CA ALA A 322 -19.26 12.56 18.76
C ALA A 322 -17.99 11.84 18.28
N TYR A 323 -18.09 11.01 17.23
CA TYR A 323 -16.96 10.28 16.66
C TYR A 323 -17.08 10.13 15.14
N SER A 324 -15.95 10.05 14.44
CA SER A 324 -15.91 9.83 13.00
C SER A 324 -14.65 9.14 12.54
N PHE A 325 -14.80 8.27 11.54
CA PHE A 325 -13.75 7.42 11.00
C PHE A 325 -13.71 7.47 9.47
N ASN A 326 -12.62 6.95 8.89
CA ASN A 326 -12.45 6.81 7.45
C ASN A 326 -12.26 5.35 7.01
N VAL A 327 -11.61 4.49 7.80
CA VAL A 327 -11.40 3.08 7.43
C VAL A 327 -11.88 2.17 8.55
N ALA A 328 -12.51 1.05 8.20
CA ALA A 328 -12.77 -0.06 9.11
C ALA A 328 -12.00 -1.30 8.64
N VAL A 329 -11.37 -2.02 9.58
CA VAL A 329 -10.53 -3.21 9.31
C VAL A 329 -10.74 -4.28 10.38
N LEU A 330 -10.17 -5.46 10.17
CA LEU A 330 -10.02 -6.52 11.17
C LEU A 330 -8.81 -6.27 12.10
N GLU A 331 -8.89 -6.73 13.35
CA GLU A 331 -7.76 -6.80 14.32
C GLU A 331 -7.31 -8.25 14.56
N ASP A 332 -6.00 -8.47 14.71
CA ASP A 332 -5.44 -9.81 14.95
C ASP A 332 -5.95 -10.39 16.29
N GLN A 333 -6.73 -11.48 16.22
CA GLN A 333 -7.33 -12.14 17.39
C GLN A 333 -6.26 -12.58 18.41
N ARG A 334 -5.02 -12.81 17.94
CA ARG A 334 -3.89 -13.21 18.79
C ARG A 334 -3.37 -12.05 19.66
N ALA A 335 -3.63 -10.80 19.26
CA ALA A 335 -3.28 -9.58 20.00
C ALA A 335 -4.33 -9.24 21.09
N ILE A 336 -5.61 -9.51 20.83
CA ILE A 336 -6.77 -9.16 21.68
C ILE A 336 -7.54 -10.37 22.30
N PRO A 337 -6.89 -11.50 22.67
CA PRO A 337 -7.56 -12.79 22.86
C PRO A 337 -8.52 -12.89 24.06
N SER A 338 -8.53 -11.91 24.96
CA SER A 338 -9.47 -11.80 26.10
C SER A 338 -10.06 -10.40 26.25
N LEU A 339 -10.06 -9.60 25.17
CA LEU A 339 -10.68 -8.26 25.17
C LEU A 339 -12.19 -8.37 25.32
N CYS A 340 -12.83 -9.29 24.60
CA CYS A 340 -14.27 -9.54 24.70
C CYS A 340 -14.67 -9.92 26.13
N ASP A 341 -13.92 -10.78 26.81
CA ASP A 341 -14.17 -11.17 28.21
C ASP A 341 -14.13 -9.97 29.16
N ARG A 342 -13.12 -9.09 29.04
CA ARG A 342 -13.03 -7.89 29.90
C ARG A 342 -14.11 -6.86 29.57
N THR A 343 -14.48 -6.73 28.31
CA THR A 343 -15.60 -5.86 27.88
C THR A 343 -16.92 -6.36 28.48
N ARG A 344 -17.15 -7.67 28.42
CA ARG A 344 -18.31 -8.34 29.02
C ARG A 344 -18.35 -8.19 30.53
N GLU A 345 -17.22 -8.34 31.22
CA GLU A 345 -17.12 -8.06 32.66
C GLU A 345 -17.46 -6.61 33.01
N PHE A 346 -17.06 -5.64 32.18
CA PHE A 346 -17.42 -4.23 32.37
C PHE A 346 -18.93 -4.00 32.18
N VAL A 347 -19.48 -4.48 31.06
CA VAL A 347 -20.90 -4.31 30.71
C VAL A 347 -21.82 -4.95 31.74
N LEU A 348 -21.49 -6.16 32.23
CA LEU A 348 -22.26 -6.84 33.28
C LEU A 348 -22.18 -6.14 34.65
N ALA A 349 -21.16 -5.32 34.89
CA ALA A 349 -21.01 -4.55 36.13
C ALA A 349 -21.61 -3.13 36.05
N ASN A 350 -21.71 -2.56 34.84
CA ASN A 350 -22.12 -1.18 34.59
C ASN A 350 -23.13 -1.12 33.41
N MET A 351 -24.18 -1.95 33.46
CA MET A 351 -25.18 -2.04 32.37
C MET A 351 -25.86 -0.68 32.08
N ASP A 352 -25.97 0.16 33.10
CA ASP A 352 -26.51 1.51 33.09
C ASP A 352 -25.62 2.55 32.38
N MET A 353 -24.33 2.26 32.16
CA MET A 353 -23.42 3.09 31.35
C MET A 353 -23.52 2.80 29.83
N VAL A 354 -24.16 1.70 29.42
CA VAL A 354 -24.41 1.40 28.01
C VAL A 354 -25.63 2.20 27.54
N ASP A 355 -25.51 2.90 26.41
CA ASP A 355 -26.56 3.76 25.86
C ASP A 355 -27.79 2.94 25.38
N ASP A 356 -29.01 3.45 25.58
CA ASP A 356 -30.27 2.79 25.19
C ASP A 356 -30.45 2.71 23.66
N GLU A 357 -29.77 3.56 22.89
CA GLU A 357 -29.79 3.63 21.41
C GLU A 357 -28.51 3.04 20.77
N ALA A 358 -27.68 2.33 21.53
CA ALA A 358 -26.46 1.68 21.04
C ALA A 358 -26.74 0.47 20.12
N ASP A 359 -26.22 0.51 18.87
CA ASP A 359 -26.18 -0.67 17.99
C ASP A 359 -24.83 -1.41 18.10
N VAL A 360 -24.84 -2.52 18.82
CA VAL A 360 -23.69 -3.44 18.98
C VAL A 360 -23.71 -4.60 17.99
N PHE A 361 -24.79 -4.79 17.24
CA PHE A 361 -25.03 -6.01 16.46
C PHE A 361 -23.94 -6.24 15.41
N TRP A 362 -23.51 -5.16 14.75
CA TRP A 362 -22.45 -5.19 13.74
C TRP A 362 -21.06 -5.57 14.30
N LEU A 363 -20.80 -5.43 15.61
CA LEU A 363 -19.57 -5.86 16.31
C LEU A 363 -19.60 -7.30 16.81
N LEU A 364 -20.77 -7.92 16.88
CA LEU A 364 -20.94 -9.25 17.44
C LEU A 364 -20.96 -10.31 16.35
N GLY A 365 -20.33 -11.45 16.62
CA GLY A 365 -20.36 -12.62 15.75
C GLY A 365 -21.71 -13.33 15.80
N VAL A 366 -22.25 -13.66 14.63
CA VAL A 366 -23.28 -14.69 14.46
C VAL A 366 -22.56 -15.98 14.06
N SER A 367 -22.93 -17.12 14.66
CA SER A 367 -22.35 -18.41 14.26
C SER A 367 -23.03 -18.94 13.00
N GLU A 368 -22.28 -19.54 12.07
CA GLU A 368 -22.82 -20.08 10.82
C GLU A 368 -23.73 -21.32 11.03
N ASP A 369 -23.88 -21.78 12.28
CA ASP A 369 -24.72 -22.90 12.72
C ASP A 369 -26.01 -22.46 13.45
N GLU A 370 -26.26 -21.15 13.65
CA GLU A 370 -27.48 -20.62 14.28
C GLU A 370 -28.43 -20.01 13.21
N ASP A 371 -29.47 -20.77 12.84
CA ASP A 371 -30.60 -20.27 12.04
C ASP A 371 -31.26 -19.05 12.70
N ASP A 372 -31.70 -18.10 11.86
CA ASP A 372 -32.42 -16.84 12.16
C ASP A 372 -33.13 -16.76 13.54
N VAL A 373 -32.38 -16.40 14.59
CA VAL A 373 -32.96 -15.97 15.87
C VAL A 373 -33.53 -14.58 15.66
N ALA A 374 -34.86 -14.49 15.52
CA ALA A 374 -35.58 -13.27 15.19
C ALA A 374 -35.12 -12.05 16.00
N GLU A 375 -34.74 -10.99 15.30
CA GLU A 375 -33.88 -9.90 15.80
C GLU A 375 -34.62 -8.88 16.69
N GLU A 376 -35.92 -9.04 16.90
CA GLU A 376 -36.82 -7.94 17.33
C GLU A 376 -36.96 -7.71 18.85
N ASP A 377 -36.40 -8.55 19.73
CA ASP A 377 -36.76 -8.56 21.17
C ASP A 377 -35.58 -8.83 22.16
N VAL A 378 -34.31 -8.68 21.74
CA VAL A 378 -33.13 -8.94 22.61
C VAL A 378 -32.36 -7.65 22.94
N ASP A 379 -32.29 -7.30 24.22
CA ASP A 379 -31.53 -6.16 24.76
C ASP A 379 -30.05 -6.17 24.31
N THR A 380 -29.61 -5.07 23.68
CA THR A 380 -28.23 -4.73 23.33
C THR A 380 -27.21 -5.11 24.42
N ARG A 381 -27.54 -4.82 25.68
CA ARG A 381 -26.68 -5.08 26.85
C ARG A 381 -26.51 -6.59 27.09
N LEU A 382 -27.55 -7.38 26.85
CA LEU A 382 -27.49 -8.85 26.91
C LEU A 382 -26.77 -9.46 25.70
N LEU A 383 -26.84 -8.85 24.52
CA LEU A 383 -26.09 -9.33 23.34
C LEU A 383 -24.57 -9.25 23.56
N LEU A 384 -24.07 -8.11 24.08
CA LEU A 384 -22.66 -7.97 24.53
C LEU A 384 -22.27 -9.03 25.58
N ALA A 385 -23.20 -9.34 26.49
CA ALA A 385 -22.99 -10.31 27.56
C ALA A 385 -22.92 -11.77 27.09
N VAL A 386 -23.33 -12.09 25.85
CA VAL A 386 -23.45 -13.47 25.36
C VAL A 386 -22.62 -13.74 24.10
N ARG A 387 -22.64 -12.87 23.08
CA ARG A 387 -21.95 -13.11 21.79
C ARG A 387 -20.49 -12.67 21.79
N GLU A 388 -19.67 -13.33 20.96
CA GLU A 388 -18.24 -13.01 20.81
C GLU A 388 -18.02 -11.75 19.97
N TYR A 389 -16.96 -10.99 20.28
CA TYR A 389 -16.48 -9.89 19.44
C TYR A 389 -15.91 -10.43 18.12
N ASN A 390 -16.33 -9.87 17.00
CA ASN A 390 -15.92 -10.32 15.66
C ASN A 390 -14.55 -9.75 15.19
N ASN A 391 -13.92 -8.89 15.99
CA ASN A 391 -12.66 -8.21 15.69
C ASN A 391 -12.72 -7.11 14.62
N CYS A 392 -13.85 -6.41 14.50
CA CYS A 392 -13.85 -5.04 13.98
C CYS A 392 -12.76 -4.17 14.60
N GLN A 393 -12.36 -3.13 13.89
CA GLN A 393 -11.87 -1.88 14.48
C GLN A 393 -12.11 -0.73 13.49
N LEU A 394 -12.61 0.41 14.00
CA LEU A 394 -12.54 1.69 13.30
C LEU A 394 -11.09 2.16 13.41
N TYR A 395 -10.43 2.38 12.27
CA TYR A 395 -8.97 2.37 12.21
C TYR A 395 -8.38 3.72 12.65
N SER A 396 -8.00 3.81 13.93
CA SER A 396 -7.72 5.03 14.69
C SER A 396 -6.61 5.96 14.19
N ASN A 397 -5.89 5.61 13.11
CA ASN A 397 -4.96 6.55 12.44
C ASN A 397 -5.70 7.68 11.70
N PHE A 398 -6.99 7.50 11.40
CA PHE A 398 -7.92 8.56 11.07
C PHE A 398 -9.04 8.59 12.10
N GLU A 399 -9.07 9.65 12.90
CA GLU A 399 -10.16 9.96 13.83
C GLU A 399 -10.48 11.44 13.76
N VAL A 400 -11.77 11.78 13.72
CA VAL A 400 -12.25 13.11 14.11
C VAL A 400 -13.25 12.89 15.23
N GLY A 401 -13.02 13.44 16.41
CA GLY A 401 -13.82 13.12 17.60
C GLY A 401 -14.06 14.30 18.51
N SER A 402 -15.17 14.25 19.25
CA SER A 402 -15.42 15.11 20.40
C SER A 402 -14.50 14.67 21.53
N LEU A 403 -13.68 15.59 22.03
CA LEU A 403 -12.84 15.34 23.19
C LEU A 403 -13.67 15.14 24.46
N ASP A 404 -14.89 15.68 24.52
CA ASP A 404 -15.79 15.53 25.66
C ASP A 404 -16.40 14.12 25.74
N PHE A 405 -16.55 13.42 24.61
CA PHE A 405 -16.84 11.97 24.61
C PHE A 405 -15.69 11.17 25.24
N PHE A 406 -14.45 11.42 24.82
CA PHE A 406 -13.27 10.76 25.42
C PHE A 406 -12.99 11.18 26.87
N ARG A 407 -13.67 12.21 27.39
CA ARG A 407 -13.64 12.64 28.80
C ARG A 407 -14.85 12.14 29.61
N SER A 408 -15.80 11.44 28.99
CA SER A 408 -17.04 11.03 29.63
C SER A 408 -16.78 10.00 30.73
N GLU A 409 -17.71 9.87 31.69
CA GLU A 409 -17.59 8.91 32.78
C GLU A 409 -17.57 7.47 32.26
N GLU A 410 -18.38 7.20 31.24
CA GLU A 410 -18.53 5.90 30.59
C GLU A 410 -17.24 5.49 29.86
N HIS A 411 -16.68 6.38 29.02
CA HIS A 411 -15.42 6.12 28.33
C HIS A 411 -14.25 5.96 29.31
N GLN A 412 -14.11 6.90 30.26
CA GLN A 412 -13.00 6.87 31.22
C GLN A 412 -13.10 5.67 32.17
N ALA A 413 -14.29 5.28 32.65
CA ALA A 413 -14.48 4.09 33.47
C ALA A 413 -14.12 2.79 32.71
N TYR A 414 -14.48 2.71 31.42
CA TYR A 414 -14.11 1.59 30.57
C TYR A 414 -12.60 1.52 30.33
N PHE A 415 -11.96 2.65 29.98
CA PHE A 415 -10.51 2.75 29.88
C PHE A 415 -9.81 2.31 31.19
N ASP A 416 -10.27 2.82 32.33
CA ASP A 416 -9.72 2.49 33.66
C ASP A 416 -9.85 0.99 33.98
N HIS A 417 -10.97 0.36 33.64
CA HIS A 417 -11.17 -1.08 33.81
C HIS A 417 -10.20 -1.90 32.95
N ILE A 418 -10.01 -1.50 31.70
CA ILE A 418 -9.07 -2.15 30.76
C ILE A 418 -7.61 -2.00 31.24
N ASP A 419 -7.21 -0.81 31.69
CA ASP A 419 -5.85 -0.52 32.16
C ASP A 419 -5.55 -1.21 33.51
N LYS A 420 -6.50 -1.21 34.45
CA LYS A 420 -6.38 -1.90 35.76
C LYS A 420 -6.33 -3.43 35.61
N ASN A 421 -7.02 -3.99 34.62
CA ASN A 421 -6.88 -5.40 34.25
C ASN A 421 -5.59 -5.70 33.46
N GLY A 422 -4.81 -4.68 33.09
CA GLY A 422 -3.54 -4.80 32.39
C GLY A 422 -3.66 -5.23 30.92
N GLY A 423 -4.80 -4.97 30.29
CA GLY A 423 -5.06 -5.37 28.90
C GLY A 423 -3.99 -4.89 27.92
N PHE A 424 -3.61 -3.61 28.02
CA PHE A 424 -2.57 -2.97 27.22
C PHE A 424 -1.20 -3.66 27.30
N TYR A 425 -0.87 -4.32 28.42
CA TYR A 425 0.47 -4.88 28.68
C TYR A 425 0.51 -6.41 28.64
N TYR A 426 -0.55 -7.10 29.08
CA TYR A 426 -0.57 -8.57 29.10
C TYR A 426 -1.05 -9.17 27.76
N GLY A 427 -1.82 -8.43 26.97
CA GLY A 427 -2.01 -8.67 25.53
C GLY A 427 -1.20 -7.68 24.70
N ARG A 428 -1.69 -7.33 23.51
CA ARG A 428 -1.29 -6.13 22.74
C ARG A 428 -2.58 -5.44 22.28
N TRP A 429 -3.29 -4.79 23.19
CA TRP A 429 -4.57 -4.15 22.88
C TRP A 429 -4.31 -2.76 22.34
N CYS A 430 -4.80 -2.47 21.14
CA CYS A 430 -4.66 -1.15 20.52
C CYS A 430 -5.77 -0.21 20.97
N ASP A 431 -5.53 1.08 20.77
CA ASP A 431 -6.53 2.14 20.87
C ASP A 431 -7.73 1.93 19.93
N ALA A 432 -7.50 1.57 18.66
CA ALA A 432 -8.56 1.33 17.68
C ALA A 432 -9.71 0.37 18.11
N PRO A 433 -9.46 -0.87 18.60
CA PRO A 433 -10.54 -1.74 19.09
C PRO A 433 -11.15 -1.25 20.42
N ILE A 434 -10.40 -0.54 21.28
CA ILE A 434 -10.93 0.05 22.52
C ILE A 434 -11.88 1.21 22.21
N HIS A 435 -11.48 2.11 21.31
CA HIS A 435 -12.31 3.19 20.79
C HIS A 435 -13.54 2.65 20.08
N ASN A 436 -13.38 1.65 19.20
CA ASN A 436 -14.49 1.00 18.51
C ASN A 436 -15.55 0.46 19.49
N LEU A 437 -15.13 -0.29 20.51
CA LEU A 437 -16.03 -0.80 21.55
C LEU A 437 -16.67 0.32 22.36
N SER A 438 -15.89 1.30 22.80
CA SER A 438 -16.39 2.43 23.61
C SER A 438 -17.41 3.29 22.85
N VAL A 439 -17.11 3.68 21.60
CA VAL A 439 -18.00 4.41 20.70
C VAL A 439 -19.30 3.64 20.49
N THR A 440 -19.23 2.32 20.34
CA THR A 440 -20.41 1.51 20.02
C THR A 440 -21.26 1.15 21.24
N MET A 441 -20.69 1.20 22.46
CA MET A 441 -21.44 0.98 23.70
C MET A 441 -22.04 2.27 24.29
N PHE A 442 -21.38 3.42 24.09
CA PHE A 442 -21.69 4.67 24.81
C PHE A 442 -22.10 5.83 23.88
N LEU A 443 -22.36 5.57 22.60
CA LEU A 443 -22.97 6.54 21.69
C LEU A 443 -24.09 5.90 20.87
N PRO A 444 -25.20 6.61 20.64
CA PRO A 444 -26.18 6.21 19.64
C PRO A 444 -25.57 6.33 18.24
N GLN A 445 -25.83 5.35 17.38
CA GLN A 445 -25.15 5.22 16.07
C GLN A 445 -25.24 6.49 15.20
N ARG A 446 -26.33 7.25 15.32
CA ARG A 446 -26.58 8.53 14.62
C ARG A 446 -25.57 9.66 14.92
N LEU A 447 -24.75 9.54 15.97
CA LEU A 447 -23.67 10.49 16.31
C LEU A 447 -22.28 9.99 15.87
N VAL A 448 -22.24 8.89 15.11
CA VAL A 448 -21.04 8.31 14.50
C VAL A 448 -21.09 8.53 12.99
N TRP A 449 -20.03 9.10 12.40
CA TRP A 449 -20.00 9.40 10.96
C TRP A 449 -18.84 8.75 10.21
N PHE A 450 -19.11 8.38 8.95
CA PHE A 450 -18.18 7.73 8.04
C PHE A 450 -17.76 8.70 6.92
N PHE A 451 -16.57 9.28 7.03
CA PHE A 451 -16.01 10.23 6.07
C PHE A 451 -15.51 9.54 4.80
N ARG A 452 -16.45 9.00 4.01
CA ARG A 452 -16.18 8.31 2.73
C ARG A 452 -15.74 9.25 1.62
N ASP A 453 -16.10 10.52 1.72
CA ASP A 453 -15.70 11.63 0.85
C ASP A 453 -14.21 12.02 1.00
N ILE A 454 -13.60 11.74 2.16
CA ILE A 454 -12.19 12.07 2.40
C ILE A 454 -11.29 10.95 1.88
N GLY A 455 -10.68 11.17 0.71
CA GLY A 455 -9.67 10.25 0.18
C GLY A 455 -8.43 10.20 1.09
N TYR A 456 -8.09 9.02 1.62
CA TYR A 456 -7.08 8.82 2.65
C TYR A 456 -6.32 7.49 2.46
N ALA A 457 -5.09 7.39 2.95
CA ALA A 457 -4.42 6.09 3.11
C ALA A 457 -3.38 6.08 4.25
N HIS A 458 -3.19 4.88 4.82
CA HIS A 458 -2.16 4.57 5.81
C HIS A 458 -1.72 3.11 5.65
N GLY A 459 -0.45 2.91 5.29
CA GLY A 459 0.11 1.58 5.00
C GLY A 459 -0.60 0.89 3.82
N LEU A 460 -1.06 -0.35 4.03
CA LEU A 460 -1.80 -1.13 3.03
C LEU A 460 -3.27 -0.68 2.86
N CYS A 461 -3.79 0.08 3.83
CA CYS A 461 -5.19 0.51 3.82
C CYS A 461 -5.35 1.84 3.10
N GLN A 462 -6.34 1.93 2.21
CA GLN A 462 -6.67 3.15 1.49
C GLN A 462 -8.17 3.25 1.20
N GLN A 463 -8.67 4.48 1.23
CA GLN A 463 -9.99 4.85 0.79
C GLN A 463 -9.89 5.97 -0.24
N CYS A 464 -10.61 5.83 -1.35
CA CYS A 464 -10.87 6.91 -2.30
C CYS A 464 -12.38 6.96 -2.57
N PRO A 465 -13.02 8.14 -2.49
CA PRO A 465 -14.44 8.28 -2.79
C PRO A 465 -14.75 7.88 -4.24
N PRO A 466 -15.98 7.42 -4.52
CA PRO A 466 -16.45 7.27 -5.89
C PRO A 466 -16.56 8.63 -6.58
N GLN A 467 -16.31 8.64 -7.89
CA GLN A 467 -16.31 9.83 -8.73
C GLN A 467 -17.67 9.94 -9.45
N GLU A 468 -18.18 11.15 -9.66
CA GLU A 468 -19.33 11.36 -10.55
C GLU A 468 -18.89 11.12 -12.01
N PRO A 469 -19.62 10.30 -12.81
CA PRO A 469 -19.39 10.24 -14.24
C PRO A 469 -19.86 11.55 -14.90
N GLU A 470 -19.07 12.12 -15.82
CA GLU A 470 -19.36 13.41 -16.46
C GLU A 470 -20.79 13.52 -17.00
N VAL A 471 -21.64 14.30 -16.33
CA VAL A 471 -22.95 14.69 -16.86
C VAL A 471 -22.73 15.71 -17.98
N CYS A 472 -22.62 15.19 -19.21
CA CYS A 472 -22.58 15.98 -20.43
C CYS A 472 -23.74 17.00 -20.47
N ALA A 473 -23.40 18.23 -20.87
CA ALA A 473 -24.21 19.43 -20.69
C ALA A 473 -25.69 19.36 -21.14
N ASP A 474 -26.60 19.78 -20.24
CA ASP A 474 -27.79 20.58 -20.60
C ASP A 474 -28.19 21.50 -19.42
N PRO A 475 -28.08 22.84 -19.54
CA PRO A 475 -28.30 23.76 -18.42
C PRO A 475 -29.78 24.17 -18.23
N LYS A 476 -30.34 23.95 -17.03
CA LYS A 476 -31.65 24.49 -16.64
C LYS A 476 -31.58 25.27 -15.32
N PRO A 477 -31.48 26.62 -15.35
CA PRO A 477 -31.39 27.43 -14.15
C PRO A 477 -32.74 27.53 -13.44
N ASN A 478 -32.85 26.91 -12.27
CA ASN A 478 -34.03 27.03 -11.39
C ASN A 478 -34.06 28.40 -10.67
N PHE A 479 -34.42 29.44 -11.41
CA PHE A 479 -34.77 30.75 -10.84
C PHE A 479 -36.10 30.66 -10.07
N ARG A 480 -36.06 30.19 -8.81
CA ARG A 480 -37.16 30.43 -7.86
C ARG A 480 -37.14 31.90 -7.45
N ARG A 481 -38.09 32.68 -7.99
CA ARG A 481 -38.46 33.96 -7.39
C ARG A 481 -38.99 33.71 -5.98
N ASN A 482 -38.45 34.42 -5.00
CA ASN A 482 -39.21 34.89 -3.86
C ASN A 482 -38.92 36.38 -3.72
N SER A 483 -39.89 37.19 -4.15
CA SER A 483 -39.92 38.63 -3.93
C SER A 483 -41.27 38.93 -3.29
N ASP A 484 -41.27 39.18 -1.99
CA ASP A 484 -42.19 40.11 -1.34
C ASP A 484 -41.66 40.45 0.07
N GLU A 485 -41.96 41.68 0.51
CA GLU A 485 -41.55 42.32 1.78
C GLU A 485 -40.01 42.44 1.97
N ILE A 486 -39.39 43.63 2.07
CA ILE A 486 -39.77 44.82 2.85
C ILE A 486 -39.30 46.14 2.18
N SER A 487 -40.07 47.23 2.42
CA SER A 487 -39.75 48.67 2.26
C SER A 487 -39.47 49.30 0.88
N ARG A 488 -40.49 50.02 0.37
CA ARG A 488 -40.52 51.48 0.01
C ARG A 488 -39.16 52.16 -0.30
N SER A 489 -39.01 52.93 -1.39
CA SER A 489 -39.84 54.11 -1.73
C SER A 489 -39.55 54.71 -3.13
N SER A 490 -40.49 55.53 -3.66
CA SER A 490 -40.40 56.39 -4.88
C SER A 490 -40.13 55.71 -6.25
N SER A 491 -40.72 56.14 -7.37
CA SER A 491 -41.80 57.12 -7.63
C SER A 491 -42.36 56.99 -9.07
N GLU A 492 -43.61 57.43 -9.29
CA GLU A 492 -44.24 57.80 -10.59
C GLU A 492 -44.51 56.72 -11.67
N GLY A 493 -45.49 56.98 -12.56
CA GLY A 493 -45.25 56.77 -14.00
C GLY A 493 -46.15 55.86 -14.85
N THR A 494 -47.26 55.29 -14.36
CA THR A 494 -48.19 54.49 -15.20
C THR A 494 -48.90 55.32 -16.31
N PRO A 495 -49.45 54.72 -17.41
CA PRO A 495 -49.11 53.44 -18.10
C PRO A 495 -49.43 53.37 -19.64
N LYS A 496 -49.41 52.13 -20.22
CA LYS A 496 -50.45 51.47 -21.09
C LYS A 496 -50.34 51.36 -22.65
N ILE A 497 -50.39 50.10 -23.12
CA ILE A 497 -50.92 49.55 -24.43
C ILE A 497 -50.06 49.93 -25.67
N VAL A 498 -49.89 49.19 -26.79
CA VAL A 498 -50.64 48.10 -27.48
C VAL A 498 -49.73 46.94 -27.93
N SER A 499 -50.36 45.81 -28.26
CA SER A 499 -49.87 44.63 -29.00
C SER A 499 -49.57 44.96 -30.51
N ASP A 500 -49.07 44.10 -31.40
CA ASP A 500 -49.59 42.79 -31.86
C ASP A 500 -48.52 41.85 -32.50
N GLU A 501 -48.67 40.54 -32.24
CA GLU A 501 -48.67 39.34 -33.13
C GLU A 501 -47.67 39.13 -34.32
N PRO A 502 -47.47 37.87 -34.81
CA PRO A 502 -46.12 37.39 -35.16
C PRO A 502 -45.82 36.92 -36.63
N PRO A 503 -45.54 35.63 -36.96
CA PRO A 503 -44.18 35.23 -37.40
C PRO A 503 -44.08 34.56 -38.80
N LYS A 504 -42.85 34.31 -39.31
CA LYS A 504 -42.35 32.97 -39.81
C LYS A 504 -41.02 32.94 -40.61
N SER A 505 -40.12 32.05 -40.18
CA SER A 505 -39.38 30.99 -40.95
C SER A 505 -38.30 31.26 -42.04
N ARG A 506 -37.26 30.40 -41.98
CA ARG A 506 -36.51 29.70 -43.07
C ARG A 506 -35.41 30.39 -43.92
N SER A 507 -34.16 30.20 -43.47
CA SER A 507 -33.04 29.49 -44.16
C SER A 507 -32.72 29.72 -45.67
N LYS A 508 -31.45 30.09 -45.99
CA LYS A 508 -30.53 29.28 -46.86
C LYS A 508 -29.07 29.81 -46.99
N GLU A 509 -28.24 28.95 -47.58
CA GLU A 509 -26.82 29.02 -48.04
C GLU A 509 -26.60 29.98 -49.27
N VAL A 510 -25.41 30.34 -49.80
CA VAL A 510 -23.95 30.21 -49.48
C VAL A 510 -23.11 31.22 -50.33
N ALA A 511 -21.91 31.60 -49.84
CA ALA A 511 -20.71 32.21 -50.49
C ALA A 511 -20.76 33.00 -51.82
N ASN A 512 -20.10 34.19 -51.86
CA ASN A 512 -18.75 34.35 -52.47
C ASN A 512 -18.09 35.73 -52.24
N VAL A 513 -16.78 35.85 -52.50
CA VAL A 513 -15.87 36.97 -52.13
C VAL A 513 -14.83 37.15 -53.27
N PRO A 514 -14.55 38.36 -53.82
CA PRO A 514 -13.69 39.38 -53.16
C PRO A 514 -13.91 40.88 -53.53
N GLY A 515 -13.16 41.78 -52.86
CA GLY A 515 -12.99 43.20 -53.24
C GLY A 515 -11.95 43.94 -52.37
N LYS A 516 -11.19 44.89 -52.95
CA LYS A 516 -10.29 45.81 -52.21
C LYS A 516 -11.14 46.89 -51.50
N GLU A 517 -10.69 47.62 -50.49
CA GLU A 517 -9.33 47.94 -50.04
C GLU A 517 -9.33 48.12 -48.51
N VAL A 518 -8.38 47.55 -47.75
CA VAL A 518 -8.50 47.53 -46.28
C VAL A 518 -7.94 48.78 -45.63
N SER A 519 -8.74 49.38 -44.76
CA SER A 519 -8.44 50.61 -44.03
C SER A 519 -7.35 50.44 -42.96
N THR A 520 -7.08 51.52 -42.21
CA THR A 520 -6.33 51.55 -40.95
C THR A 520 -6.68 50.42 -39.97
N GLU A 521 -7.91 49.89 -40.04
CA GLU A 521 -8.39 48.75 -39.25
C GLU A 521 -7.48 47.52 -39.33
N LEU A 522 -6.84 47.21 -40.46
CA LEU A 522 -6.00 45.99 -40.55
C LEU A 522 -4.76 46.06 -39.64
N LYS A 523 -4.26 47.28 -39.35
CA LYS A 523 -3.18 47.49 -38.36
C LYS A 523 -3.70 47.39 -36.92
N ILE A 524 -4.97 47.70 -36.70
CA ILE A 524 -5.64 47.49 -35.40
C ILE A 524 -5.86 45.98 -35.20
N MET A 525 -6.40 45.27 -36.19
CA MET A 525 -6.63 43.82 -36.14
C MET A 525 -5.34 43.02 -35.91
N ALA A 526 -4.19 43.45 -36.45
CA ALA A 526 -2.90 42.83 -36.16
C ALA A 526 -2.48 42.94 -34.67
N ALA A 527 -2.89 44.02 -33.98
CA ALA A 527 -2.75 44.13 -32.53
C ALA A 527 -3.83 43.32 -31.79
N THR A 528 -5.08 43.35 -32.26
CA THR A 528 -6.19 42.55 -31.71
C THR A 528 -5.91 41.05 -31.77
N HIS A 529 -5.20 40.55 -32.79
CA HIS A 529 -4.87 39.12 -32.93
C HIS A 529 -3.81 38.67 -31.90
N ARG A 530 -2.85 39.53 -31.54
CA ARG A 530 -1.95 39.29 -30.39
C ARG A 530 -2.67 39.41 -29.05
N LEU A 531 -3.67 40.29 -28.97
CA LEU A 531 -4.58 40.33 -27.82
C LEU A 531 -5.38 39.01 -27.73
N TRP A 532 -5.79 38.43 -28.87
CA TRP A 532 -6.51 37.15 -28.92
C TRP A 532 -5.65 35.94 -28.51
N GLU A 533 -4.36 35.88 -28.88
CA GLU A 533 -3.43 34.87 -28.33
C GLU A 533 -3.13 35.07 -26.83
N THR A 534 -3.35 36.28 -26.32
CA THR A 534 -3.26 36.57 -24.88
C THR A 534 -4.56 36.16 -24.17
N MET A 535 -5.72 36.44 -24.78
CA MET A 535 -7.04 36.09 -24.25
C MET A 535 -7.32 34.58 -24.34
N SER A 536 -6.84 33.85 -25.36
CA SER A 536 -6.94 32.38 -25.40
C SER A 536 -6.15 31.70 -24.27
N ARG A 537 -5.17 32.41 -23.69
CA ARG A 537 -4.40 31.98 -22.50
C ARG A 537 -4.94 32.50 -21.17
N ASP A 538 -5.99 33.33 -21.19
CA ASP A 538 -6.60 33.89 -19.97
C ASP A 538 -8.11 33.58 -19.85
N VAL A 539 -8.79 33.19 -20.93
CA VAL A 539 -10.18 32.69 -20.92
C VAL A 539 -10.26 31.24 -20.41
N SER A 540 -9.13 30.56 -20.23
CA SER A 540 -9.04 29.40 -19.31
C SER A 540 -9.47 29.74 -17.88
N ARG A 541 -9.56 31.04 -17.49
CA ARG A 541 -10.17 31.50 -16.23
C ARG A 541 -11.71 31.57 -16.27
N GLN A 542 -12.37 31.12 -17.34
CA GLN A 542 -13.83 31.15 -17.50
C GLN A 542 -14.49 29.76 -17.67
N GLN A 543 -13.82 28.67 -17.29
CA GLN A 543 -14.53 27.47 -16.84
C GLN A 543 -15.18 27.74 -15.47
N ARG A 544 -16.32 28.43 -15.49
CA ARG A 544 -17.25 28.57 -14.36
C ARG A 544 -18.64 28.17 -14.85
N LEU A 545 -19.16 27.05 -14.35
CA LEU A 545 -20.53 26.91 -13.84
C LEU A 545 -20.86 25.49 -13.31
N ILE A 546 -19.87 24.80 -12.72
CA ILE A 546 -20.02 23.68 -11.76
C ILE A 546 -18.69 23.59 -10.96
N PRO A 547 -18.68 23.15 -9.69
CA PRO A 547 -17.45 22.91 -8.91
C PRO A 547 -16.64 21.69 -9.39
N VAL A 548 -15.40 21.58 -8.89
CA VAL A 548 -14.46 20.49 -9.20
C VAL A 548 -13.63 20.23 -7.95
N LEU A 549 -13.89 19.16 -7.19
CA LEU A 549 -12.96 18.69 -6.14
C LEU A 549 -11.87 17.81 -6.78
N ALA A 550 -10.61 18.02 -6.42
CA ALA A 550 -9.49 17.28 -7.00
C ALA A 550 -9.13 16.03 -6.18
N CYS A 551 -9.51 14.84 -6.67
CA CYS A 551 -9.03 13.56 -6.14
C CYS A 551 -7.89 12.97 -6.98
N GLY A 552 -6.75 12.71 -6.34
CA GLY A 552 -5.57 12.05 -6.94
C GLY A 552 -5.54 10.54 -6.67
N CYS A 553 -6.66 9.84 -6.82
CA CYS A 553 -6.77 8.41 -6.50
C CYS A 553 -7.80 7.66 -7.34
N THR A 554 -7.56 6.37 -7.54
CA THR A 554 -8.53 5.41 -8.08
C THR A 554 -9.58 5.08 -7.02
N VAL A 555 -10.86 5.09 -7.38
CA VAL A 555 -11.97 4.68 -6.51
C VAL A 555 -11.71 3.30 -5.91
N THR A 556 -11.88 3.19 -4.60
CA THR A 556 -11.78 1.92 -3.86
C THR A 556 -13.16 1.31 -3.68
N HIS A 557 -13.32 -0.01 -3.72
CA HIS A 557 -14.54 -0.65 -3.21
C HIS A 557 -14.81 -0.28 -1.74
N LEU A 558 -16.04 -0.48 -1.27
CA LEU A 558 -16.37 -0.28 0.15
C LEU A 558 -15.59 -1.27 1.04
N ASP A 559 -15.46 -2.51 0.58
CA ASP A 559 -14.90 -3.65 1.31
C ASP A 559 -13.35 -3.76 1.22
N GLU A 560 -12.73 -2.92 0.39
CA GLU A 560 -11.31 -2.92 -0.04
C GLU A 560 -10.27 -3.05 1.09
N ASN A 561 -10.60 -2.68 2.33
CA ASN A 561 -9.67 -2.70 3.47
C ASN A 561 -9.91 -3.84 4.46
N PHE A 562 -11.04 -4.53 4.35
CA PHE A 562 -11.65 -5.35 5.39
C PHE A 562 -10.67 -6.30 6.12
N SER A 563 -9.91 -7.11 5.38
CA SER A 563 -8.94 -8.08 5.93
C SER A 563 -7.48 -7.79 5.62
N LYS A 564 -7.12 -6.58 5.15
CA LYS A 564 -5.76 -6.30 4.62
C LYS A 564 -4.63 -6.36 5.64
N LEU A 565 -4.93 -6.22 6.93
CA LEU A 565 -3.94 -6.21 8.01
C LEU A 565 -3.90 -7.54 8.80
N VAL A 566 -4.61 -8.56 8.32
CA VAL A 566 -4.77 -9.84 9.02
C VAL A 566 -3.69 -10.84 8.60
N PRO A 567 -2.87 -11.34 9.53
CA PRO A 567 -1.97 -12.46 9.26
C PRO A 567 -2.77 -13.78 9.16
N PHE A 568 -2.35 -14.69 8.28
CA PHE A 568 -3.05 -15.96 8.02
C PHE A 568 -3.17 -16.86 9.26
N GLU A 569 -2.26 -16.69 10.23
CA GLU A 569 -2.25 -17.37 11.52
C GLU A 569 -3.32 -16.86 12.51
N SER A 570 -3.98 -15.73 12.21
CA SER A 570 -5.12 -15.23 12.98
C SER A 570 -6.34 -16.13 12.78
N LYS A 571 -6.89 -16.69 13.87
CA LYS A 571 -8.02 -17.64 13.84
C LYS A 571 -9.39 -16.98 13.56
N GLN A 572 -9.42 -15.87 12.84
CA GLN A 572 -10.66 -15.17 12.53
C GLN A 572 -11.57 -16.04 11.65
N ARG A 573 -12.76 -16.35 12.15
CA ARG A 573 -13.88 -16.74 11.30
C ARG A 573 -14.31 -15.48 10.53
N LYS A 574 -14.31 -15.53 9.19
CA LYS A 574 -14.90 -14.42 8.41
C LYS A 574 -16.38 -14.30 8.79
N PRO A 575 -16.90 -13.11 9.16
CA PRO A 575 -18.33 -12.91 9.38
C PRO A 575 -19.12 -13.17 8.09
N SER A 576 -20.44 -13.32 8.20
CA SER A 576 -21.33 -13.45 7.04
C SER A 576 -21.17 -12.30 6.03
N ASP A 577 -20.91 -11.10 6.57
CA ASP A 577 -20.94 -9.81 5.89
C ASP A 577 -19.88 -8.87 6.48
N THR A 578 -19.38 -7.92 5.67
CA THR A 578 -18.32 -7.01 6.09
C THR A 578 -18.82 -5.94 7.07
N TYR A 579 -17.94 -5.47 7.95
CA TYR A 579 -18.35 -4.62 9.08
C TYR A 579 -18.89 -3.26 8.67
N ILE A 580 -18.32 -2.66 7.64
CA ILE A 580 -18.80 -1.39 7.09
C ILE A 580 -20.21 -1.52 6.50
N ARG A 581 -20.59 -2.70 5.99
CA ARG A 581 -21.94 -2.98 5.50
C ARG A 581 -22.91 -3.33 6.62
N ARG A 582 -22.46 -4.08 7.63
CA ARG A 582 -23.27 -4.33 8.84
C ARG A 582 -23.56 -3.02 9.59
N TRP A 583 -22.60 -2.09 9.63
CA TRP A 583 -22.80 -0.74 10.16
C TRP A 583 -23.70 0.12 9.28
N LEU A 584 -23.54 0.11 7.94
CA LEU A 584 -24.42 0.87 7.03
C LEU A 584 -25.85 0.31 6.92
N GLY A 585 -26.07 -0.97 7.23
CA GLY A 585 -27.38 -1.61 7.26
C GLY A 585 -28.15 -1.60 5.92
N GLY A 586 -29.43 -1.96 6.00
CA GLY A 586 -30.40 -1.82 4.90
C GLY A 586 -29.91 -2.35 3.54
N GLU A 587 -30.00 -1.50 2.50
CA GLU A 587 -29.65 -1.87 1.13
C GLU A 587 -28.16 -2.25 0.94
N TRP A 588 -27.26 -1.82 1.84
CA TRP A 588 -25.82 -2.15 1.78
C TRP A 588 -25.51 -3.62 2.11
N LEU A 589 -26.46 -4.32 2.74
CA LEU A 589 -26.43 -5.77 2.96
C LEU A 589 -27.13 -6.56 1.82
N GLY A 590 -27.79 -5.87 0.89
CA GLY A 590 -28.46 -6.48 -0.25
C GLY A 590 -27.49 -7.22 -1.18
N LYS A 591 -27.77 -8.48 -1.46
CA LYS A 591 -26.96 -9.38 -2.32
C LYS A 591 -27.65 -9.64 -3.66
N LYS A 592 -26.88 -9.83 -4.73
CA LYS A 592 -27.41 -10.07 -6.07
C LYS A 592 -28.21 -11.39 -6.12
N PRO A 593 -29.38 -11.44 -6.78
CA PRO A 593 -30.20 -12.66 -6.84
C PRO A 593 -29.44 -13.86 -7.43
N GLY A 594 -29.44 -14.98 -6.70
CA GLY A 594 -28.75 -16.21 -7.11
C GLY A 594 -27.28 -16.31 -6.70
N TRP A 595 -26.71 -15.29 -6.04
CA TRP A 595 -25.40 -15.40 -5.40
C TRP A 595 -25.43 -16.33 -4.18
N ALA A 596 -24.29 -16.98 -3.91
CA ALA A 596 -24.02 -17.66 -2.65
C ALA A 596 -22.55 -17.51 -2.26
N ARG A 597 -22.28 -17.09 -1.01
CA ARG A 597 -20.94 -16.89 -0.45
C ARG A 597 -20.00 -18.08 -0.67
N GLN A 598 -20.50 -19.30 -0.48
CA GLN A 598 -19.76 -20.54 -0.68
C GLN A 598 -19.44 -20.81 -2.17
N ALA A 599 -20.29 -20.37 -3.10
CA ALA A 599 -20.02 -20.49 -4.53
C ALA A 599 -18.98 -19.48 -5.01
N GLU A 600 -18.98 -18.27 -4.46
CA GLU A 600 -17.94 -17.26 -4.72
C GLU A 600 -16.58 -17.71 -4.18
N ILE A 601 -16.54 -18.20 -2.92
CA ILE A 601 -15.32 -18.76 -2.32
C ILE A 601 -14.82 -19.97 -3.11
N ALA A 602 -15.71 -20.84 -3.60
CA ALA A 602 -15.36 -21.96 -4.47
C ALA A 602 -14.86 -21.53 -5.87
N ALA A 603 -15.21 -20.32 -6.32
CA ALA A 603 -14.68 -19.69 -7.52
C ALA A 603 -13.37 -18.90 -7.27
N GLY A 604 -12.88 -18.83 -6.03
CA GLY A 604 -11.66 -18.13 -5.64
C GLY A 604 -11.85 -16.66 -5.24
N GLY A 605 -13.10 -16.19 -5.09
CA GLY A 605 -13.40 -14.89 -4.48
C GLY A 605 -13.26 -14.92 -2.96
N ASP A 606 -13.41 -13.77 -2.31
CA ASP A 606 -13.20 -13.64 -0.86
C ASP A 606 -14.46 -13.95 -0.03
N GLY A 607 -15.63 -14.03 -0.68
CA GLY A 607 -16.93 -14.30 -0.06
C GLY A 607 -17.81 -13.05 0.11
N HIS A 608 -17.42 -11.92 -0.48
CA HIS A 608 -18.06 -10.61 -0.29
C HIS A 608 -18.15 -9.77 -1.59
N GLY A 609 -18.00 -10.36 -2.78
CA GLY A 609 -17.90 -9.63 -4.05
C GLY A 609 -19.22 -9.16 -4.70
N ASP A 610 -20.37 -9.71 -4.28
CA ASP A 610 -21.63 -9.65 -5.07
C ASP A 610 -22.81 -8.98 -4.34
N TYR A 611 -22.54 -7.94 -3.54
CA TYR A 611 -23.57 -7.02 -3.06
C TYR A 611 -24.16 -6.16 -4.20
N VAL A 612 -25.38 -5.68 -4.03
CA VAL A 612 -26.08 -4.79 -4.98
C VAL A 612 -25.40 -3.42 -5.06
N HIS A 613 -24.91 -2.91 -3.94
CA HIS A 613 -24.15 -1.65 -3.84
C HIS A 613 -22.68 -1.96 -3.55
N ASP A 614 -21.75 -1.64 -4.44
CA ASP A 614 -20.33 -2.00 -4.34
C ASP A 614 -19.43 -0.88 -3.77
N GLY A 615 -19.98 0.33 -3.63
CA GLY A 615 -19.28 1.53 -3.19
C GLY A 615 -18.45 2.24 -4.27
N LEU A 616 -18.54 1.82 -5.54
CA LEU A 616 -17.86 2.46 -6.68
C LEU A 616 -18.70 3.54 -7.37
N LEU A 617 -20.03 3.47 -7.28
CA LEU A 617 -20.96 4.41 -7.92
C LEU A 617 -21.32 5.57 -6.96
N SER A 618 -21.32 6.81 -7.49
CA SER A 618 -21.50 8.03 -6.69
C SER A 618 -22.93 8.31 -6.24
N ASN A 619 -23.94 7.72 -6.90
CA ASN A 619 -25.32 8.20 -6.84
C ASN A 619 -26.30 7.15 -6.29
N PRO A 620 -26.89 7.34 -5.09
CA PRO A 620 -27.93 6.47 -4.56
C PRO A 620 -29.30 6.63 -5.25
N PHE A 621 -29.45 7.58 -6.18
CA PHE A 621 -30.70 7.85 -6.94
C PHE A 621 -30.68 7.34 -8.38
N THR A 622 -29.70 6.51 -8.79
CA THR A 622 -29.86 5.73 -10.02
C THR A 622 -30.84 4.59 -9.79
N GLU A 623 -32.13 4.87 -9.97
CA GLU A 623 -33.18 3.84 -10.00
C GLU A 623 -32.76 2.65 -10.89
N PRO A 624 -33.00 1.39 -10.47
CA PRO A 624 -32.85 0.25 -11.36
C PRO A 624 -33.88 0.37 -12.48
N ARG A 625 -33.46 0.86 -13.65
CA ARG A 625 -34.34 1.11 -14.80
C ARG A 625 -35.16 -0.12 -15.13
N GLU A 626 -36.48 -0.05 -14.90
CA GLU A 626 -37.43 -1.09 -15.27
C GLU A 626 -37.26 -1.48 -16.75
N SER A 627 -36.81 -2.72 -17.01
CA SER A 627 -36.85 -3.31 -18.35
C SER A 627 -38.29 -3.70 -18.70
N LYS A 628 -39.13 -2.69 -19.01
CA LYS A 628 -40.55 -2.83 -19.33
C LYS A 628 -40.81 -3.72 -20.54
N TYR A 629 -40.99 -5.02 -20.29
CA TYR A 629 -41.62 -5.96 -21.21
C TYR A 629 -42.64 -6.86 -20.50
N LYS A 630 -43.87 -6.35 -20.34
CA LYS A 630 -45.09 -7.18 -20.26
C LYS A 630 -45.78 -7.13 -21.63
N GLY A 631 -45.85 -8.26 -22.33
CA GLY A 631 -46.45 -8.36 -23.65
C GLY A 631 -46.72 -9.82 -24.06
N ALA A 632 -47.97 -10.11 -24.44
CA ALA A 632 -48.57 -11.44 -24.55
C ALA A 632 -47.88 -12.50 -25.45
N VAL A 633 -48.06 -13.76 -25.03
CA VAL A 633 -47.88 -15.04 -25.78
C VAL A 633 -49.03 -15.16 -26.81
N PRO A 634 -48.83 -15.57 -28.09
CA PRO A 634 -48.80 -17.01 -28.44
C PRO A 634 -48.08 -17.49 -29.74
N GLY A 635 -47.54 -18.72 -29.68
CA GLY A 635 -47.76 -19.76 -30.73
C GLY A 635 -46.60 -20.15 -31.66
N ALA A 636 -46.37 -21.48 -31.74
CA ALA A 636 -45.80 -22.26 -32.87
C ALA A 636 -44.32 -21.97 -33.31
N ASP A 637 -43.52 -22.94 -33.81
CA ASP A 637 -43.67 -24.41 -33.86
C ASP A 637 -42.30 -25.12 -34.01
N LEU A 638 -42.29 -26.46 -33.86
CA LEU A 638 -41.42 -27.52 -34.46
C LEU A 638 -39.98 -27.16 -34.93
N LEU A 639 -38.92 -27.94 -34.65
CA LEU A 639 -38.74 -29.42 -34.59
C LEU A 639 -37.78 -29.75 -33.40
N GLY A 640 -37.79 -30.91 -32.71
CA GLY A 640 -37.83 -32.31 -33.19
C GLY A 640 -36.39 -32.78 -33.48
N LEU A 641 -35.75 -33.73 -32.77
CA LEU A 641 -36.18 -34.96 -32.06
C LEU A 641 -35.29 -35.18 -30.79
N GLY A 642 -35.61 -36.01 -29.79
CA GLY A 642 -36.83 -36.77 -29.48
C GLY A 642 -36.58 -38.08 -28.69
N GLN A 643 -37.38 -38.34 -27.63
CA GLN A 643 -37.53 -39.64 -26.90
C GLN A 643 -36.29 -40.12 -26.09
N THR A 644 -36.35 -40.85 -24.95
CA THR A 644 -37.41 -41.47 -24.10
C THR A 644 -36.81 -41.63 -22.67
N SER A 645 -37.48 -41.97 -21.54
CA SER A 645 -38.84 -42.46 -21.23
C SER A 645 -39.21 -42.29 -19.74
N THR A 646 -40.49 -41.98 -19.46
CA THR A 646 -41.35 -42.34 -18.29
C THR A 646 -40.71 -42.78 -16.95
N VAL A 647 -40.93 -42.11 -15.80
CA VAL A 647 -42.18 -41.86 -15.02
C VAL A 647 -42.62 -43.00 -14.09
N ALA A 648 -42.53 -42.73 -12.78
CA ALA A 648 -43.42 -43.16 -11.67
C ALA A 648 -42.97 -42.45 -10.37
N SER A 649 -43.77 -42.06 -9.37
CA SER A 649 -45.15 -41.56 -9.21
C SER A 649 -45.59 -41.86 -7.77
N GLY A 650 -46.06 -40.84 -7.03
CA GLY A 650 -46.53 -40.95 -5.63
C GLY A 650 -45.41 -40.79 -4.58
N SER A 651 -45.68 -40.41 -3.34
CA SER A 651 -46.87 -39.78 -2.73
C SER A 651 -46.50 -39.33 -1.31
N SER A 652 -47.37 -38.59 -0.61
CA SER A 652 -47.15 -38.20 0.79
C SER A 652 -47.08 -39.42 1.74
N ASP A 653 -46.28 -39.36 2.81
CA ASP A 653 -46.82 -39.14 4.16
C ASP A 653 -45.78 -39.08 5.31
N SER A 654 -46.08 -38.19 6.25
CA SER A 654 -45.85 -38.18 7.71
C SER A 654 -44.68 -38.93 8.39
N LEU A 655 -43.95 -38.19 9.24
CA LEU A 655 -43.64 -38.48 10.66
C LEU A 655 -43.17 -39.91 11.06
N ARG A 656 -41.88 -40.03 11.46
CA ARG A 656 -41.47 -40.13 12.89
C ARG A 656 -39.97 -40.33 13.13
N LEU A 657 -39.50 -39.89 14.31
CA LEU A 657 -38.19 -40.25 14.85
C LEU A 657 -38.09 -41.76 15.14
N LYS A 658 -36.89 -42.36 14.98
CA LYS A 658 -36.15 -42.98 16.10
C LYS A 658 -34.73 -43.48 15.75
N THR A 659 -33.76 -42.89 16.46
CA THR A 659 -32.67 -43.58 17.20
C THR A 659 -31.73 -44.56 16.45
N LEU A 660 -30.49 -44.09 16.27
CA LEU A 660 -29.20 -44.81 16.40
C LEU A 660 -29.25 -46.33 16.73
N ARG A 661 -28.59 -47.15 15.90
CA ARG A 661 -27.75 -48.26 16.40
C ARG A 661 -26.63 -48.66 15.43
N VAL A 662 -25.47 -48.98 16.00
CA VAL A 662 -24.23 -49.36 15.30
C VAL A 662 -24.29 -50.80 14.80
N VAL A 663 -23.83 -51.05 13.56
CA VAL A 663 -23.41 -52.40 13.11
C VAL A 663 -22.05 -52.31 12.40
N LYS A 664 -21.21 -53.30 12.69
CA LYS A 664 -19.78 -53.44 12.32
C LYS A 664 -19.49 -53.42 10.81
N PHE A 665 -18.22 -53.08 10.52
CA PHE A 665 -17.46 -53.45 9.33
C PHE A 665 -17.73 -54.89 8.84
N ARG A 666 -17.66 -55.07 7.51
CA ARG A 666 -17.45 -56.35 6.84
C ARG A 666 -16.64 -56.14 5.57
N GLU A 667 -15.51 -56.84 5.44
CA GLU A 667 -14.64 -56.75 4.27
C GLU A 667 -15.28 -57.39 3.03
N PRO A 668 -15.06 -56.84 1.82
CA PRO A 668 -15.18 -57.56 0.56
C PRO A 668 -13.80 -58.02 0.07
N SER A 669 -13.67 -59.32 -0.17
CA SER A 669 -12.45 -59.95 -0.70
C SER A 669 -12.11 -59.52 -2.13
N SER A 670 -10.83 -59.62 -2.47
CA SER A 670 -10.24 -59.43 -3.79
C SER A 670 -11.05 -60.00 -4.98
N ARG A 671 -11.25 -59.17 -6.00
CA ARG A 671 -11.44 -59.59 -7.40
C ARG A 671 -10.95 -58.49 -8.35
N SER A 672 -10.09 -58.87 -9.29
CA SER A 672 -9.55 -57.98 -10.30
C SER A 672 -10.60 -57.62 -11.36
N PHE A 673 -10.68 -56.33 -11.70
CA PHE A 673 -11.33 -55.86 -12.92
C PHE A 673 -10.35 -54.99 -13.70
N THR A 674 -9.98 -55.45 -14.90
CA THR A 674 -9.16 -54.70 -15.86
C THR A 674 -10.02 -53.71 -16.63
N THR A 675 -9.93 -52.44 -16.29
CA THR A 675 -10.64 -51.37 -16.99
C THR A 675 -9.97 -51.07 -18.33
N ALA A 676 -10.59 -51.47 -19.44
CA ALA A 676 -10.13 -51.11 -20.77
C ALA A 676 -10.44 -49.62 -21.05
N VAL A 677 -9.41 -48.80 -21.23
CA VAL A 677 -9.55 -47.39 -21.59
C VAL A 677 -9.91 -47.27 -23.08
N PRO A 678 -10.95 -46.52 -23.47
CA PRO A 678 -11.29 -46.34 -24.88
C PRO A 678 -10.22 -45.51 -25.61
N TYR A 679 -9.66 -46.07 -26.67
CA TYR A 679 -8.54 -45.51 -27.42
C TYR A 679 -9.00 -44.37 -28.35
N PHE A 680 -9.00 -43.13 -27.84
CA PHE A 680 -9.27 -41.95 -28.67
C PHE A 680 -8.17 -41.79 -29.74
N SER A 681 -8.56 -41.89 -31.01
CA SER A 681 -7.63 -41.69 -32.12
C SER A 681 -7.16 -40.24 -32.20
N PRO A 682 -5.87 -39.99 -32.52
CA PRO A 682 -5.35 -38.62 -32.58
C PRO A 682 -5.98 -37.84 -33.73
N VAL A 683 -6.61 -36.71 -33.39
CA VAL A 683 -7.06 -35.72 -34.37
C VAL A 683 -5.84 -35.17 -35.09
N ARG A 684 -5.72 -35.47 -36.39
CA ARG A 684 -4.67 -34.90 -37.24
C ARG A 684 -4.94 -33.41 -37.44
N TYR A 685 -4.33 -32.56 -36.61
CA TYR A 685 -4.28 -31.13 -36.89
C TYR A 685 -3.54 -30.89 -38.21
N SER A 686 -4.21 -30.22 -39.15
CA SER A 686 -3.59 -29.78 -40.40
C SER A 686 -2.48 -28.78 -40.09
N SER A 687 -1.28 -29.00 -40.65
CA SER A 687 -0.10 -28.18 -40.42
C SER A 687 -0.19 -26.84 -41.17
N SER A 688 -1.07 -25.97 -40.72
CA SER A 688 -1.23 -24.59 -41.20
C SER A 688 -1.37 -23.61 -40.02
N SER A 689 -0.47 -23.75 -39.04
CA SER A 689 -0.29 -22.74 -38.01
C SER A 689 0.43 -21.53 -38.63
N THR A 690 -0.34 -20.51 -39.00
CA THR A 690 0.21 -19.15 -39.12
C THR A 690 0.70 -18.75 -37.73
N VAL A 691 2.00 -18.86 -37.48
CA VAL A 691 2.62 -18.41 -36.23
C VAL A 691 2.31 -16.93 -36.09
N ASN A 692 1.56 -16.56 -35.04
CA ASN A 692 1.28 -15.18 -34.72
C ASN A 692 2.59 -14.52 -34.29
N LYS A 693 3.25 -13.86 -35.25
CA LYS A 693 4.44 -13.07 -35.02
C LYS A 693 4.13 -12.00 -33.97
N MET A 694 5.02 -11.86 -33.00
CA MET A 694 4.91 -10.89 -31.91
C MET A 694 6.14 -9.99 -31.92
N LYS A 695 5.99 -8.77 -31.42
CA LYS A 695 7.10 -7.95 -30.93
C LYS A 695 7.27 -8.21 -29.43
N ILE A 696 8.41 -8.79 -29.04
CA ILE A 696 8.68 -9.25 -27.67
C ILE A 696 9.77 -8.37 -27.05
N ALA A 697 9.49 -7.74 -25.91
CA ALA A 697 10.54 -7.08 -25.12
C ALA A 697 11.30 -8.12 -24.28
N ILE A 698 12.63 -8.09 -24.32
CA ILE A 698 13.50 -9.05 -23.62
C ILE A 698 14.45 -8.26 -22.73
N THR A 699 14.24 -8.27 -21.41
CA THR A 699 15.16 -7.60 -20.47
C THR A 699 16.35 -8.50 -20.15
N GLY A 700 17.56 -7.94 -20.05
CA GLY A 700 18.78 -8.74 -19.88
C GLY A 700 19.13 -9.55 -21.15
N ALA A 701 18.70 -9.08 -22.32
CA ALA A 701 18.89 -9.75 -23.62
C ALA A 701 20.35 -10.04 -23.99
N ARG A 702 21.33 -9.31 -23.42
CA ARG A 702 22.76 -9.55 -23.60
C ARG A 702 23.36 -10.54 -22.60
N GLY A 703 22.60 -11.03 -21.61
CA GLY A 703 23.00 -12.10 -20.70
C GLY A 703 22.96 -13.50 -21.35
N THR A 704 23.41 -14.53 -20.61
CA THR A 704 23.54 -15.91 -21.09
C THR A 704 22.24 -16.47 -21.68
N VAL A 705 21.14 -16.44 -20.91
CA VAL A 705 19.82 -16.88 -21.39
C VAL A 705 19.28 -15.92 -22.47
N GLY A 706 19.46 -14.61 -22.28
CA GLY A 706 18.92 -13.58 -23.16
C GLY A 706 19.36 -13.72 -24.61
N LYS A 707 20.66 -14.00 -24.83
CA LYS A 707 21.23 -14.20 -26.17
C LYS A 707 20.58 -15.37 -26.91
N GLU A 708 20.27 -16.47 -26.22
CA GLU A 708 19.60 -17.61 -26.85
C GLU A 708 18.10 -17.38 -27.06
N VAL A 709 17.40 -16.69 -26.15
CA VAL A 709 16.00 -16.29 -26.35
C VAL A 709 15.85 -15.36 -27.56
N VAL A 710 16.74 -14.37 -27.69
CA VAL A 710 16.77 -13.42 -28.81
C VAL A 710 16.96 -14.14 -30.15
N LYS A 711 17.97 -15.01 -30.26
CA LYS A 711 18.22 -15.81 -31.47
C LYS A 711 17.03 -16.71 -31.80
N LEU A 712 16.43 -17.37 -30.81
CA LEU A 712 15.30 -18.28 -30.99
C LEU A 712 14.05 -17.54 -31.47
N ALA A 713 13.69 -16.43 -30.82
CA ALA A 713 12.55 -15.60 -31.21
C ALA A 713 12.70 -15.06 -32.64
N ALA A 714 13.89 -14.56 -33.00
CA ALA A 714 14.18 -14.10 -34.37
C ALA A 714 14.12 -15.23 -35.40
N LYS A 715 14.62 -16.43 -35.06
CA LYS A 715 14.55 -17.65 -35.90
C LYS A 715 13.11 -18.13 -36.12
N GLU A 716 12.24 -18.01 -35.13
CA GLU A 716 10.81 -18.31 -35.25
C GLU A 716 10.01 -17.15 -35.91
N GLY A 717 10.67 -16.04 -36.23
CA GLY A 717 10.12 -14.93 -37.01
C GLY A 717 9.37 -13.88 -36.19
N HIS A 718 9.58 -13.84 -34.88
CA HIS A 718 9.19 -12.75 -34.00
C HIS A 718 10.17 -11.58 -34.13
N SER A 719 9.73 -10.38 -33.75
CA SER A 719 10.60 -9.20 -33.60
C SER A 719 10.96 -9.02 -32.13
N THR A 720 12.17 -8.52 -31.83
CA THR A 720 12.65 -8.41 -30.44
C THR A 720 13.08 -6.98 -30.09
N VAL A 721 12.68 -6.51 -28.92
CA VAL A 721 13.27 -5.32 -28.29
C VAL A 721 14.23 -5.80 -27.20
N GLN A 722 15.52 -5.71 -27.46
CA GLN A 722 16.55 -6.10 -26.49
C GLN A 722 16.74 -4.95 -25.50
N VAL A 723 16.41 -5.16 -24.22
CA VAL A 723 16.48 -4.13 -23.17
C VAL A 723 17.64 -4.45 -22.22
N ASN A 724 18.64 -3.57 -22.16
CA ASN A 724 19.85 -3.77 -21.34
C ASN A 724 20.27 -2.47 -20.66
N ARG A 725 20.98 -2.55 -19.52
CA ARG A 725 21.44 -1.37 -18.77
C ARG A 725 22.54 -0.57 -19.49
N THR A 726 23.28 -1.20 -20.40
CA THR A 726 24.42 -0.61 -21.11
C THR A 726 24.21 -0.63 -22.62
N GLU A 727 24.71 0.39 -23.30
CA GLU A 727 24.85 0.37 -24.75
C GLU A 727 25.88 -0.70 -25.16
N GLU A 728 25.54 -1.49 -26.18
CA GLU A 728 26.38 -2.53 -26.75
C GLU A 728 26.27 -2.47 -28.28
N PRO A 729 27.26 -2.97 -29.04
CA PRO A 729 27.14 -3.10 -30.49
C PRO A 729 25.93 -3.93 -30.91
N ASP A 730 25.49 -3.75 -32.15
CA ASP A 730 24.57 -4.68 -32.82
C ASP A 730 25.19 -6.09 -32.86
N ASP A 731 24.35 -7.11 -32.62
CA ASP A 731 24.73 -8.53 -32.73
C ASP A 731 24.42 -9.11 -34.12
N GLY A 732 23.75 -8.34 -34.98
CA GLY A 732 23.29 -8.77 -36.28
C GLY A 732 22.06 -9.69 -36.22
N THR A 733 21.36 -9.78 -35.08
CA THR A 733 20.14 -10.59 -34.99
C THR A 733 19.03 -9.96 -35.84
N PRO A 734 18.44 -10.67 -36.82
CA PRO A 734 17.37 -10.13 -37.65
C PRO A 734 16.12 -9.74 -36.83
N ASN A 735 15.43 -8.67 -37.24
CA ASN A 735 14.20 -8.16 -36.60
C ASN A 735 14.36 -7.74 -35.13
N SER A 736 15.59 -7.44 -34.70
CA SER A 736 15.94 -6.97 -33.35
C SER A 736 16.19 -5.47 -33.32
N THR A 737 15.85 -4.81 -32.21
CA THR A 737 16.27 -3.44 -31.86
C THR A 737 16.80 -3.40 -30.43
N LEU A 738 17.99 -2.82 -30.22
CA LEU A 738 18.53 -2.57 -28.88
C LEU A 738 17.94 -1.28 -28.28
N VAL A 739 17.57 -1.33 -26.99
CA VAL A 739 17.17 -0.19 -26.17
C VAL A 739 17.97 -0.23 -24.87
N VAL A 740 18.48 0.93 -24.45
CA VAL A 740 19.22 1.07 -23.19
C VAL A 740 18.29 1.59 -22.11
N ALA A 741 18.12 0.81 -21.03
CA ALA A 741 17.33 1.16 -19.85
C ALA A 741 17.85 0.40 -18.62
N ASP A 742 18.03 1.10 -17.49
CA ASP A 742 18.27 0.41 -16.20
C ASP A 742 16.94 -0.03 -15.60
N VAL A 743 16.59 -1.29 -15.85
CA VAL A 743 15.30 -1.87 -15.45
C VAL A 743 15.06 -1.82 -13.93
N ALA A 744 16.11 -1.71 -13.11
CA ALA A 744 15.98 -1.60 -11.65
C ALA A 744 15.82 -0.15 -11.14
N ALA A 745 16.21 0.86 -11.94
CA ALA A 745 16.37 2.25 -11.48
C ALA A 745 15.60 3.31 -12.31
N ASP A 746 15.21 2.99 -13.54
CA ASP A 746 14.54 3.93 -14.47
C ASP A 746 13.23 3.31 -14.99
N TYR A 747 12.13 3.60 -14.31
CA TYR A 747 10.82 3.05 -14.64
C TYR A 747 10.28 3.58 -15.98
N ASP A 748 10.46 4.87 -16.26
CA ASP A 748 9.97 5.50 -17.49
C ASP A 748 10.66 4.92 -18.73
N ALA A 749 11.98 4.65 -18.64
CA ALA A 749 12.70 3.96 -19.71
C ALA A 749 12.24 2.50 -19.91
N VAL A 750 11.76 1.80 -18.87
CA VAL A 750 11.15 0.47 -19.01
C VAL A 750 9.80 0.55 -19.72
N VAL A 751 8.95 1.53 -19.35
CA VAL A 751 7.66 1.77 -20.02
C VAL A 751 7.88 2.11 -21.51
N GLU A 752 8.85 2.96 -21.84
CA GLU A 752 9.12 3.28 -23.24
C GLU A 752 9.72 2.09 -24.00
N ALA A 753 10.66 1.36 -23.40
CA ALA A 753 11.25 0.16 -24.01
C ALA A 753 10.21 -0.94 -24.29
N PHE A 754 9.16 -1.03 -23.47
CA PHE A 754 8.08 -2.00 -23.66
C PHE A 754 6.97 -1.51 -24.59
N ARG A 755 6.95 -0.22 -24.96
CA ARG A 755 5.81 0.40 -25.68
C ARG A 755 5.49 -0.33 -26.98
N GLY A 756 4.25 -0.79 -27.10
CA GLY A 756 3.75 -1.52 -28.27
C GLY A 756 4.47 -2.86 -28.51
N CYS A 757 4.76 -3.62 -27.45
CA CYS A 757 5.14 -5.03 -27.52
C CYS A 757 3.94 -5.91 -27.14
N ASP A 758 3.85 -7.12 -27.71
CA ASP A 758 2.76 -8.09 -27.45
C ASP A 758 3.01 -8.98 -26.22
N ALA A 759 4.27 -9.01 -25.77
CA ALA A 759 4.75 -9.83 -24.66
C ALA A 759 6.07 -9.27 -24.08
N VAL A 760 6.37 -9.65 -22.83
CA VAL A 760 7.66 -9.40 -22.17
C VAL A 760 8.28 -10.71 -21.68
N ILE A 761 9.57 -10.91 -21.93
CA ILE A 761 10.41 -11.93 -21.32
C ILE A 761 11.46 -11.22 -20.44
N HIS A 762 11.29 -11.32 -19.13
CA HIS A 762 12.07 -10.58 -18.16
C HIS A 762 13.18 -11.44 -17.55
N LEU A 763 14.43 -11.16 -17.93
CA LEU A 763 15.64 -11.87 -17.48
C LEU A 763 16.64 -10.94 -16.75
N ALA A 764 16.37 -9.63 -16.68
CA ALA A 764 17.25 -8.66 -16.03
C ALA A 764 17.31 -8.86 -14.51
N ALA A 765 18.44 -9.36 -14.03
CA ALA A 765 18.78 -9.48 -12.61
C ALA A 765 20.31 -9.52 -12.45
N ILE A 766 20.80 -9.25 -11.24
CA ILE A 766 22.09 -9.78 -10.80
C ILE A 766 21.88 -11.29 -10.60
N PRO A 767 22.59 -12.17 -11.35
CA PRO A 767 22.17 -13.56 -11.55
C PRO A 767 22.52 -14.51 -10.40
N ASP A 768 23.43 -14.11 -9.52
CA ASP A 768 23.96 -14.88 -8.39
C ASP A 768 24.49 -13.92 -7.30
N PRO A 769 24.59 -14.31 -6.01
CA PRO A 769 25.06 -13.45 -4.94
C PRO A 769 26.58 -13.38 -4.74
N VAL A 770 27.40 -14.17 -5.45
CA VAL A 770 28.83 -14.30 -5.18
C VAL A 770 29.56 -12.98 -5.41
N GLY A 771 30.07 -12.38 -4.32
CA GLY A 771 30.84 -11.14 -4.35
C GLY A 771 30.02 -9.83 -4.46
N LYS A 772 28.70 -9.86 -4.29
CA LYS A 772 27.85 -8.66 -4.26
C LYS A 772 27.34 -8.40 -2.83
N PRO A 773 27.12 -7.14 -2.40
CA PRO A 773 26.45 -6.86 -1.14
C PRO A 773 24.97 -7.24 -1.21
N ASP A 774 24.48 -7.97 -0.19
CA ASP A 774 23.11 -8.48 -0.11
C ASP A 774 22.04 -7.43 -0.44
N HIS A 775 22.11 -6.26 0.20
CA HIS A 775 21.16 -5.17 0.03
C HIS A 775 21.16 -4.56 -1.39
N VAL A 776 22.30 -4.56 -2.09
CA VAL A 776 22.39 -4.07 -3.49
C VAL A 776 21.75 -5.09 -4.43
N LEU A 777 22.03 -6.38 -4.22
CA LEU A 777 21.45 -7.45 -5.04
C LEU A 777 19.94 -7.53 -4.85
N HIS A 778 19.49 -7.54 -3.60
CA HIS A 778 18.09 -7.65 -3.24
C HIS A 778 17.27 -6.51 -3.84
N ALA A 779 17.64 -5.26 -3.55
CA ALA A 779 16.95 -4.08 -4.08
C ALA A 779 16.97 -4.04 -5.62
N ASN A 780 18.10 -4.35 -6.26
CA ASN A 780 18.18 -4.41 -7.73
C ASN A 780 17.18 -5.44 -8.31
N ASN A 781 17.16 -6.66 -7.76
CA ASN A 781 16.40 -7.77 -8.31
C ASN A 781 14.90 -7.67 -8.04
N VAL A 782 14.50 -7.15 -6.88
CA VAL A 782 13.09 -6.87 -6.55
C VAL A 782 12.57 -5.71 -7.40
N ASN A 783 13.30 -4.59 -7.47
CA ASN A 783 12.88 -3.43 -8.26
C ASN A 783 12.80 -3.75 -9.75
N ALA A 784 13.79 -4.47 -10.33
CA ALA A 784 13.74 -4.87 -11.73
C ALA A 784 12.49 -5.72 -12.03
N ALA A 785 12.22 -6.73 -11.21
CA ALA A 785 11.05 -7.59 -11.36
C ALA A 785 9.74 -6.79 -11.28
N PHE A 786 9.59 -5.95 -10.26
CA PHE A 786 8.41 -5.12 -10.04
C PHE A 786 8.19 -4.12 -11.19
N ASN A 787 9.23 -3.35 -11.57
CA ASN A 787 9.18 -2.38 -12.66
C ASN A 787 8.76 -3.06 -13.98
N GLY A 788 9.35 -4.22 -14.30
CA GLY A 788 8.99 -4.98 -15.48
C GLY A 788 7.52 -5.42 -15.47
N LEU A 789 7.07 -6.04 -14.37
CA LEU A 789 5.69 -6.49 -14.22
C LEU A 789 4.68 -5.33 -14.31
N ARG A 790 4.95 -4.23 -13.60
CA ARG A 790 4.09 -3.05 -13.51
C ARG A 790 3.98 -2.32 -14.86
N ALA A 791 5.10 -2.11 -15.55
CA ALA A 791 5.13 -1.47 -16.88
C ALA A 791 4.41 -2.32 -17.94
N ALA A 792 4.56 -3.64 -17.90
CA ALA A 792 3.80 -4.54 -18.76
C ALA A 792 2.29 -4.45 -18.49
N GLY A 793 1.89 -4.36 -17.22
CA GLY A 793 0.50 -4.13 -16.81
C GLY A 793 -0.09 -2.82 -17.34
N GLU A 794 0.61 -1.70 -17.19
CA GLU A 794 0.17 -0.37 -17.67
C GLU A 794 -0.01 -0.31 -19.19
N LEU A 795 0.90 -0.93 -19.92
CA LEU A 795 0.85 -1.00 -21.38
C LEU A 795 -0.17 -2.05 -21.89
N GLY A 796 -0.91 -2.70 -20.98
CA GLY A 796 -1.90 -3.72 -21.31
C GLY A 796 -1.31 -5.04 -21.83
N ILE A 797 -0.01 -5.28 -21.65
CA ILE A 797 0.71 -6.44 -22.19
C ILE A 797 0.33 -7.70 -21.41
N LYS A 798 -0.61 -8.47 -21.95
CA LYS A 798 -1.23 -9.63 -21.27
C LYS A 798 -0.37 -10.89 -21.18
N ARG A 799 0.92 -10.85 -21.54
CA ARG A 799 1.83 -12.02 -21.54
C ARG A 799 3.20 -11.66 -20.99
N PHE A 800 3.55 -12.24 -19.85
CA PHE A 800 4.80 -11.98 -19.14
C PHE A 800 5.48 -13.28 -18.74
N CYS A 801 6.76 -13.42 -19.07
CA CYS A 801 7.63 -14.46 -18.56
C CYS A 801 8.65 -13.85 -17.59
N TYR A 802 8.72 -14.33 -16.36
CA TYR A 802 9.72 -13.95 -15.37
C TYR A 802 10.72 -15.09 -15.13
N ALA A 803 12.01 -14.80 -15.23
CA ALA A 803 13.05 -15.71 -14.76
C ALA A 803 13.13 -15.69 -13.22
N SER A 804 12.40 -16.60 -12.57
CA SER A 804 12.67 -16.99 -11.18
C SER A 804 13.94 -17.88 -11.13
N SER A 805 14.22 -18.50 -10.00
CA SER A 805 15.26 -19.54 -9.87
C SER A 805 14.80 -20.62 -8.91
N VAL A 806 15.27 -21.84 -9.12
CA VAL A 806 15.18 -22.95 -8.15
C VAL A 806 15.68 -22.55 -6.76
N ASN A 807 16.61 -21.58 -6.66
CA ASN A 807 17.07 -21.03 -5.38
C ASN A 807 15.95 -20.41 -4.52
N ALA A 808 14.78 -20.07 -5.09
CA ALA A 808 13.63 -19.59 -4.32
C ALA A 808 13.16 -20.58 -3.24
N VAL A 809 13.45 -21.89 -3.37
CA VAL A 809 13.15 -22.88 -2.31
C VAL A 809 14.24 -23.01 -1.24
N GLY A 810 15.39 -22.35 -1.41
CA GLY A 810 16.58 -22.51 -0.58
C GLY A 810 17.53 -23.58 -1.13
N LEU A 811 18.26 -23.25 -2.21
CA LEU A 811 19.21 -24.13 -2.90
C LEU A 811 20.65 -23.63 -2.75
N ALA A 812 21.45 -23.61 -3.82
CA ALA A 812 22.92 -23.55 -3.77
C ALA A 812 23.48 -22.41 -2.90
N TYR A 813 22.89 -21.22 -2.97
CA TYR A 813 23.37 -20.04 -2.24
C TYR A 813 22.96 -19.96 -0.77
N ALA A 814 22.17 -20.92 -0.27
CA ALA A 814 21.71 -20.94 1.12
C ALA A 814 22.87 -20.83 2.12
N ASN A 815 22.73 -19.94 3.11
CA ASN A 815 23.72 -19.76 4.17
C ASN A 815 23.52 -20.73 5.36
N GLN A 816 22.45 -21.51 5.34
CA GLN A 816 22.18 -22.62 6.27
C GLN A 816 22.41 -23.98 5.60
N PRO A 817 22.65 -25.05 6.38
CA PRO A 817 22.71 -26.41 5.85
C PRO A 817 21.40 -26.79 5.15
N LEU A 818 21.51 -27.27 3.90
CA LEU A 818 20.37 -27.68 3.08
C LEU A 818 19.56 -28.80 3.75
N ARG A 819 18.23 -28.69 3.64
CA ARG A 819 17.26 -29.67 4.15
C ARG A 819 16.08 -29.74 3.19
N PHE A 820 15.74 -30.95 2.76
CA PHE A 820 14.59 -31.17 1.89
C PHE A 820 13.54 -32.02 2.60
N ALA A 821 12.28 -31.62 2.50
CA ALA A 821 11.17 -32.35 3.12
C ALA A 821 10.78 -33.58 2.29
N TYR A 822 10.84 -33.46 0.96
CA TYR A 822 10.55 -34.54 0.02
C TYR A 822 11.25 -34.34 -1.32
N PHE A 823 11.32 -35.43 -2.10
CA PHE A 823 11.75 -35.46 -3.49
C PHE A 823 10.83 -36.35 -4.34
N PRO A 824 10.70 -36.08 -5.65
CA PRO A 824 11.17 -34.88 -6.35
C PRO A 824 10.43 -33.60 -5.91
N ILE A 825 11.05 -32.45 -6.12
CA ILE A 825 10.52 -31.12 -5.81
C ILE A 825 9.53 -30.68 -6.89
N ASP A 826 8.31 -30.35 -6.49
CA ASP A 826 7.24 -29.80 -7.32
C ASP A 826 7.15 -28.26 -7.18
N GLU A 827 6.25 -27.61 -7.91
CA GLU A 827 6.10 -26.16 -7.82
C GLU A 827 5.46 -25.68 -6.51
N ASP A 828 4.71 -26.56 -5.82
CA ASP A 828 4.03 -26.29 -4.55
C ASP A 828 4.95 -26.42 -3.33
N TYR A 829 6.19 -26.90 -3.52
CA TYR A 829 7.19 -27.05 -2.47
C TYR A 829 7.44 -25.74 -1.69
N PRO A 830 7.43 -25.77 -0.34
CA PRO A 830 7.46 -24.57 0.50
C PRO A 830 8.78 -23.79 0.37
N PRO A 831 8.74 -22.50 -0.03
CA PRO A 831 9.92 -21.67 -0.17
C PRO A 831 10.64 -21.39 1.15
N ASN A 832 11.95 -21.67 1.21
CA ASN A 832 12.81 -21.42 2.37
C ASN A 832 14.10 -20.64 1.99
N PRO A 833 13.97 -19.41 1.46
CA PRO A 833 15.13 -18.57 1.14
C PRO A 833 15.91 -18.20 2.40
N THR A 834 17.24 -18.37 2.39
CA THR A 834 18.13 -17.94 3.50
C THR A 834 19.16 -16.89 3.09
N ASP A 835 19.25 -16.59 1.80
CA ASP A 835 20.13 -15.57 1.20
C ASP A 835 19.34 -14.51 0.41
N ALA A 836 20.00 -13.39 0.10
CA ALA A 836 19.39 -12.23 -0.54
C ALA A 836 18.91 -12.48 -1.99
N TYR A 837 19.52 -13.44 -2.70
CA TYR A 837 19.11 -13.77 -4.07
C TYR A 837 17.87 -14.66 -4.07
N ALA A 838 17.87 -15.72 -3.25
CA ALA A 838 16.72 -16.57 -3.04
C ALA A 838 15.49 -15.76 -2.58
N LEU A 839 15.69 -14.84 -1.64
CA LEU A 839 14.63 -13.96 -1.14
C LEU A 839 14.06 -13.06 -2.24
N ALA A 840 14.92 -12.36 -2.99
CA ALA A 840 14.47 -11.48 -4.08
C ALA A 840 13.71 -12.25 -5.18
N LYS A 841 14.11 -13.50 -5.49
CA LYS A 841 13.36 -14.37 -6.41
C LYS A 841 11.99 -14.76 -5.84
N ARG A 842 11.91 -15.08 -4.54
CA ARG A 842 10.62 -15.41 -3.90
C ARG A 842 9.68 -14.21 -3.81
N GLU A 843 10.18 -13.02 -3.47
CA GLU A 843 9.38 -11.79 -3.46
C GLU A 843 8.88 -11.42 -4.86
N ALA A 844 9.70 -11.65 -5.90
CA ALA A 844 9.26 -11.49 -7.29
C ALA A 844 8.16 -12.50 -7.70
N GLU A 845 8.18 -13.74 -7.20
CA GLU A 845 7.06 -14.69 -7.38
C GLU A 845 5.77 -14.20 -6.70
N VAL A 846 5.87 -13.60 -5.51
CA VAL A 846 4.72 -13.02 -4.80
C VAL A 846 4.18 -11.79 -5.52
N ALA A 847 5.05 -10.89 -5.98
CA ALA A 847 4.66 -9.74 -6.79
C ALA A 847 3.97 -10.20 -8.10
N ALA A 848 4.56 -11.15 -8.82
CA ALA A 848 4.00 -11.74 -10.03
C ALA A 848 2.62 -12.36 -9.81
N ALA A 849 2.38 -13.00 -8.66
CA ALA A 849 1.08 -13.56 -8.30
C ALA A 849 -0.03 -12.51 -8.12
N ALA A 850 0.31 -11.28 -7.71
CA ALA A 850 -0.65 -10.19 -7.57
C ALA A 850 -1.00 -9.48 -8.89
N MET A 851 -0.12 -9.51 -9.90
CA MET A 851 -0.27 -8.73 -11.13
C MET A 851 -1.51 -9.08 -11.98
N PRO A 852 -1.98 -10.34 -12.09
CA PRO A 852 -3.24 -10.65 -12.74
C PRO A 852 -4.46 -10.01 -12.08
N ASN A 853 -4.41 -9.75 -10.78
CA ASN A 853 -5.49 -9.08 -10.04
C ASN A 853 -5.45 -7.57 -10.29
N TRP A 854 -4.25 -6.98 -10.40
CA TRP A 854 -4.07 -5.57 -10.76
C TRP A 854 -4.39 -5.31 -12.24
N PHE A 855 -4.14 -6.27 -13.12
CA PHE A 855 -4.30 -6.17 -14.57
C PHE A 855 -5.07 -7.37 -15.14
N PRO A 856 -6.41 -7.45 -14.96
CA PRO A 856 -7.22 -8.59 -15.36
C PRO A 856 -6.91 -9.15 -16.76
N GLY A 857 -6.80 -10.49 -16.84
CA GLY A 857 -6.41 -11.22 -18.04
C GLY A 857 -4.91 -11.18 -18.39
N MET A 858 -4.05 -10.60 -17.54
CA MET A 858 -2.60 -10.72 -17.65
C MET A 858 -2.16 -12.13 -17.21
N ARG A 859 -1.36 -12.80 -18.04
CA ARG A 859 -0.79 -14.12 -17.77
C ARG A 859 0.69 -13.98 -17.43
N VAL A 860 1.11 -14.54 -16.30
CA VAL A 860 2.49 -14.46 -15.80
C VAL A 860 3.05 -15.86 -15.57
N ALA A 861 4.16 -16.19 -16.24
CA ALA A 861 4.91 -17.43 -16.02
C ALA A 861 6.17 -17.14 -15.19
N CYS A 862 6.25 -17.67 -13.98
CA CYS A 862 7.46 -17.63 -13.15
C CYS A 862 8.26 -18.91 -13.36
N LEU A 863 9.30 -18.83 -14.18
CA LEU A 863 10.17 -19.97 -14.49
C LEU A 863 11.23 -20.12 -13.40
N ARG A 864 11.14 -21.15 -12.55
CA ARG A 864 12.21 -21.57 -11.64
C ARG A 864 13.27 -22.31 -12.45
N ILE A 865 14.20 -21.53 -13.01
CA ILE A 865 15.28 -22.01 -13.87
C ILE A 865 16.42 -22.57 -12.98
N HIS A 866 16.94 -23.76 -13.35
CA HIS A 866 18.12 -24.37 -12.72
C HIS A 866 19.43 -23.71 -13.18
N GLU A 867 20.56 -24.26 -12.77
CA GLU A 867 21.89 -23.94 -13.33
C GLU A 867 21.93 -24.07 -14.86
N VAL A 868 22.15 -22.94 -15.57
CA VAL A 868 22.03 -22.85 -17.03
C VAL A 868 23.37 -23.04 -17.72
N GLU A 869 23.69 -24.28 -18.08
CA GLU A 869 24.90 -24.67 -18.81
C GLU A 869 24.69 -26.06 -19.46
N HIS A 870 25.53 -26.44 -20.41
CA HIS A 870 25.50 -27.77 -21.04
C HIS A 870 25.95 -28.87 -20.06
N ARG A 871 25.44 -30.10 -20.24
CA ARG A 871 25.66 -31.25 -19.33
C ARG A 871 27.14 -31.58 -19.08
N GLY A 872 27.98 -31.41 -20.10
CA GLY A 872 29.42 -31.72 -20.04
C GLY A 872 30.16 -30.89 -18.99
N PRO A 873 30.20 -29.54 -19.13
CA PRO A 873 30.77 -28.65 -18.12
C PRO A 873 30.19 -28.84 -16.71
N VAL A 874 28.86 -28.95 -16.55
CA VAL A 874 28.26 -29.16 -15.21
C VAL A 874 28.67 -30.51 -14.62
N LYS A 875 28.78 -31.58 -15.43
CA LYS A 875 29.32 -32.87 -14.96
C LYS A 875 30.78 -32.76 -14.55
N GLN A 876 31.60 -31.96 -15.24
CA GLN A 876 32.98 -31.70 -14.87
C GLN A 876 33.04 -30.94 -13.53
N GLU A 877 32.31 -29.84 -13.37
CA GLU A 877 32.25 -29.10 -12.10
C GLU A 877 31.71 -29.97 -10.96
N HIS A 878 30.69 -30.80 -11.20
CA HIS A 878 30.18 -31.73 -10.19
C HIS A 878 31.20 -32.82 -9.80
N THR A 879 32.15 -33.13 -10.67
CA THR A 879 33.27 -34.04 -10.39
C THR A 879 34.39 -33.34 -9.60
N GLU A 880 34.72 -32.09 -9.95
CA GLU A 880 35.80 -31.31 -9.33
C GLU A 880 35.39 -30.68 -7.98
N ASN A 881 34.13 -30.28 -7.84
CA ASN A 881 33.54 -29.61 -6.68
C ASN A 881 32.29 -30.34 -6.17
N TRP A 882 32.45 -31.59 -5.74
CA TRP A 882 31.34 -32.45 -5.30
C TRP A 882 30.47 -31.81 -4.19
N LYS A 883 31.08 -31.13 -3.22
CA LYS A 883 30.35 -30.63 -2.04
C LYS A 883 29.64 -29.30 -2.29
N ASP A 884 30.32 -28.35 -2.91
CA ASP A 884 29.80 -26.98 -3.00
C ASP A 884 29.19 -26.63 -4.37
N ALA A 885 29.36 -27.50 -5.38
CA ALA A 885 28.49 -27.54 -6.55
C ALA A 885 27.53 -28.74 -6.49
N ALA A 886 28.01 -29.96 -6.71
CA ALA A 886 27.15 -31.12 -7.02
C ALA A 886 26.03 -31.39 -6.00
N VAL A 887 26.39 -31.54 -4.72
CA VAL A 887 25.40 -31.76 -3.64
C VAL A 887 24.47 -30.55 -3.48
N ARG A 888 25.00 -29.32 -3.60
CA ARG A 888 24.25 -28.08 -3.39
C ARG A 888 23.29 -27.73 -4.54
N GLN A 889 23.57 -28.21 -5.75
CA GLN A 889 22.73 -28.12 -6.94
C GLN A 889 21.86 -29.38 -7.15
N LEU A 890 21.78 -30.31 -6.18
CA LEU A 890 21.06 -31.59 -6.34
C LEU A 890 21.47 -32.39 -7.60
N TRP A 891 22.72 -32.23 -8.03
CA TRP A 891 23.28 -32.81 -9.27
C TRP A 891 22.55 -32.42 -10.58
N ASP A 892 21.63 -31.46 -10.52
CA ASP A 892 20.73 -31.07 -11.60
C ASP A 892 21.21 -29.82 -12.36
N TRP A 893 20.69 -29.64 -13.57
CA TRP A 893 21.16 -28.67 -14.56
C TRP A 893 20.02 -28.33 -15.55
N VAL A 894 20.20 -27.36 -16.44
CA VAL A 894 19.32 -27.14 -17.60
C VAL A 894 20.10 -26.50 -18.75
N SER A 895 19.90 -26.95 -20.00
CA SER A 895 20.68 -26.39 -21.11
C SER A 895 20.24 -24.96 -21.48
N PRO A 896 21.13 -24.11 -22.01
CA PRO A 896 20.77 -22.77 -22.49
C PRO A 896 19.66 -22.83 -23.56
N SER A 897 19.76 -23.78 -24.48
CA SER A 897 18.77 -24.07 -25.53
C SER A 897 17.40 -24.44 -24.95
N ALA A 898 17.36 -25.31 -23.94
CA ALA A 898 16.11 -25.73 -23.30
C ALA A 898 15.47 -24.58 -22.51
N THR A 899 16.27 -23.80 -21.79
CA THR A 899 15.84 -22.60 -21.06
C THR A 899 15.24 -21.55 -22.00
N ALA A 900 15.89 -21.28 -23.13
CA ALA A 900 15.40 -20.30 -24.10
C ALA A 900 14.02 -20.69 -24.68
N ARG A 901 13.79 -21.99 -24.93
CA ARG A 901 12.46 -22.49 -25.35
C ARG A 901 11.40 -22.32 -24.26
N ALA A 902 11.74 -22.49 -22.98
CA ALA A 902 10.80 -22.27 -21.87
C ALA A 902 10.33 -20.80 -21.85
N CYS A 903 11.27 -19.86 -21.94
CA CYS A 903 11.00 -18.43 -21.96
C CYS A 903 10.11 -18.01 -23.15
N LEU A 904 10.31 -18.61 -24.33
CA LEU A 904 9.49 -18.29 -25.51
C LEU A 904 8.10 -18.94 -25.44
N LEU A 905 8.00 -20.23 -25.09
CA LEU A 905 6.71 -20.94 -24.95
C LEU A 905 5.80 -20.30 -23.90
N ALA A 906 6.38 -19.76 -22.81
CA ALA A 906 5.67 -19.02 -21.78
C ALA A 906 4.87 -17.81 -22.31
N VAL A 907 5.30 -17.21 -23.43
CA VAL A 907 4.60 -16.08 -24.07
C VAL A 907 3.92 -16.43 -25.40
N THR A 908 4.32 -17.49 -26.11
CA THR A 908 3.69 -17.89 -27.39
C THR A 908 2.60 -18.96 -27.24
N ASN A 909 2.65 -19.83 -26.23
CA ASN A 909 1.69 -20.92 -25.99
C ASN A 909 1.24 -21.03 -24.51
N PRO A 910 0.81 -19.93 -23.83
CA PRO A 910 0.31 -20.03 -22.46
C PRO A 910 -1.06 -20.73 -22.42
N ARG A 911 -1.12 -21.96 -21.91
CA ARG A 911 -2.38 -22.71 -21.64
C ARG A 911 -2.82 -22.61 -20.18
N PHE A 912 -2.64 -21.43 -19.61
CA PHE A 912 -2.93 -21.13 -18.21
C PHE A 912 -3.48 -19.70 -18.10
N GLU A 913 -4.15 -19.40 -17.00
CA GLU A 913 -4.59 -18.06 -16.64
C GLU A 913 -3.92 -17.63 -15.32
N GLY A 914 -3.92 -16.33 -15.06
CA GLY A 914 -3.29 -15.75 -13.87
C GLY A 914 -1.77 -15.92 -13.85
N CYS A 915 -1.22 -16.16 -12.67
CA CYS A 915 0.21 -16.43 -12.47
C CYS A 915 0.45 -17.92 -12.23
N GLN A 916 1.48 -18.48 -12.87
CA GLN A 916 1.89 -19.87 -12.68
C GLN A 916 3.41 -19.97 -12.52
N ILE A 917 3.83 -20.66 -11.46
CA ILE A 917 5.21 -21.12 -11.28
C ILE A 917 5.41 -22.39 -12.11
N PHE A 918 6.59 -22.56 -12.70
CA PHE A 918 7.04 -23.74 -13.45
C PHE A 918 8.49 -24.07 -13.11
N ASN A 919 8.80 -25.32 -12.79
CA ASN A 919 10.18 -25.80 -12.64
C ASN A 919 10.79 -26.07 -14.02
N ILE A 920 11.97 -25.50 -14.31
CA ILE A 920 12.67 -25.59 -15.60
C ILE A 920 14.06 -26.20 -15.36
N VAL A 921 14.09 -27.53 -15.41
CA VAL A 921 15.22 -28.41 -15.01
C VAL A 921 15.34 -29.57 -16.01
N ALA A 922 16.52 -30.18 -16.13
CA ALA A 922 16.69 -31.45 -16.85
C ALA A 922 15.93 -32.61 -16.15
N PRO A 923 15.46 -33.62 -16.91
CA PRO A 923 14.85 -34.81 -16.35
C PRO A 923 15.89 -35.79 -15.76
N ASP A 924 17.18 -35.52 -15.97
CA ASP A 924 18.31 -36.33 -15.53
C ASP A 924 19.40 -35.49 -14.85
N THR A 925 19.94 -36.01 -13.75
CA THR A 925 21.13 -35.48 -13.09
C THR A 925 22.39 -35.72 -13.94
N THR A 926 23.50 -35.06 -13.60
CA THR A 926 24.81 -35.34 -14.23
C THR A 926 25.46 -36.67 -13.82
N GLN A 927 24.80 -37.48 -12.98
CA GLN A 927 25.37 -38.69 -12.38
C GLN A 927 24.92 -39.97 -13.13
N ASP A 928 25.70 -40.38 -14.12
CA ASP A 928 25.37 -41.55 -14.95
C ASP A 928 25.47 -42.89 -14.19
N ASP A 929 26.43 -43.00 -13.25
CA ASP A 929 26.80 -44.27 -12.60
C ASP A 929 26.26 -44.43 -11.16
N THR A 930 25.57 -43.43 -10.60
CA THR A 930 25.04 -43.46 -9.21
C THR A 930 23.56 -43.10 -9.20
N PRO A 931 22.65 -43.98 -8.73
CA PRO A 931 21.22 -43.70 -8.73
C PRO A 931 20.82 -42.50 -7.86
N SER A 932 19.84 -41.72 -8.32
CA SER A 932 19.39 -40.52 -7.60
C SER A 932 18.73 -40.85 -6.26
N GLU A 933 18.08 -42.01 -6.08
CA GLU A 933 17.69 -42.47 -4.74
C GLU A 933 18.92 -42.72 -3.84
N GLU A 934 20.03 -43.29 -4.32
CA GLU A 934 21.22 -43.47 -3.47
C GLU A 934 21.79 -42.12 -3.01
N LEU A 935 21.87 -41.15 -3.94
CA LEU A 935 22.27 -39.78 -3.64
C LEU A 935 21.33 -39.12 -2.61
N ALA A 936 20.02 -39.27 -2.76
CA ALA A 936 19.02 -38.80 -1.81
C ALA A 936 19.25 -39.40 -0.41
N ARG A 937 19.32 -40.74 -0.29
CA ARG A 937 19.52 -41.44 1.00
C ARG A 937 20.86 -41.10 1.66
N LYS A 938 21.89 -40.77 0.88
CA LYS A 938 23.26 -40.53 1.35
C LYS A 938 23.51 -39.10 1.83
N TYR A 939 22.90 -38.11 1.20
CA TYR A 939 23.10 -36.68 1.53
C TYR A 939 21.89 -36.03 2.21
N TYR A 940 20.69 -36.56 1.99
CA TYR A 940 19.43 -36.04 2.52
C TYR A 940 18.55 -37.18 3.09
N PRO A 941 19.05 -37.98 4.06
CA PRO A 941 18.37 -39.18 4.55
C PRO A 941 16.97 -38.93 5.14
N ASP A 942 16.74 -37.71 5.64
CA ASP A 942 15.46 -37.30 6.26
C ASP A 942 14.37 -36.93 5.23
N ALA A 943 14.71 -36.85 3.93
CA ALA A 943 13.76 -36.47 2.88
C ALA A 943 12.85 -37.64 2.46
N GLU A 944 11.55 -37.37 2.35
CA GLU A 944 10.57 -38.35 1.88
C GLU A 944 10.66 -38.53 0.36
N ILE A 945 10.83 -39.76 -0.14
CA ILE A 945 10.79 -40.05 -1.58
C ILE A 945 9.35 -40.35 -1.97
N ARG A 946 8.70 -39.38 -2.63
CA ARG A 946 7.28 -39.41 -3.05
C ARG A 946 7.08 -39.81 -4.51
N GLY A 947 8.12 -39.73 -5.33
CA GLY A 947 8.11 -40.05 -6.76
C GLY A 947 9.20 -41.03 -7.16
N ASP A 948 9.33 -41.24 -8.47
CA ASP A 948 10.35 -42.12 -9.04
C ASP A 948 11.71 -41.40 -9.13
N LEU A 949 12.70 -41.88 -8.37
CA LEU A 949 14.12 -41.46 -8.44
C LEU A 949 15.04 -42.62 -8.89
N SER A 950 14.49 -43.59 -9.62
CA SER A 950 15.27 -44.70 -10.19
C SER A 950 16.16 -44.25 -11.35
N GLY A 951 17.29 -44.92 -11.53
CA GLY A 951 18.34 -44.45 -12.46
C GLY A 951 18.85 -43.07 -12.04
N ASN A 952 19.16 -42.22 -13.01
CA ASN A 952 19.74 -40.90 -12.80
C ASN A 952 18.72 -39.75 -12.88
N ARG A 953 17.41 -40.02 -12.64
CA ARG A 953 16.34 -39.01 -12.71
C ARG A 953 16.65 -37.78 -11.85
N GLY A 954 16.31 -36.60 -12.36
CA GLY A 954 16.45 -35.32 -11.65
C GLY A 954 15.59 -35.23 -10.39
N PHE A 955 15.99 -34.36 -9.47
CA PHE A 955 15.34 -34.15 -8.17
C PHE A 955 14.13 -33.19 -8.24
N TRP A 956 13.71 -32.77 -9.43
CA TRP A 956 12.59 -31.84 -9.67
C TRP A 956 11.58 -32.41 -10.68
N THR A 957 10.28 -32.20 -10.45
CA THR A 957 9.24 -32.52 -11.43
C THR A 957 9.10 -31.39 -12.45
N THR A 958 8.89 -31.72 -13.72
CA THR A 958 8.64 -30.73 -14.80
C THR A 958 7.30 -30.94 -15.53
N ASP A 959 6.50 -31.90 -15.07
CA ASP A 959 5.19 -32.31 -15.59
C ASP A 959 4.21 -31.14 -15.80
N LYS A 960 4.30 -30.09 -14.97
CA LYS A 960 3.49 -28.88 -15.10
C LYS A 960 3.91 -28.03 -16.32
N ALA A 961 5.22 -27.88 -16.55
CA ALA A 961 5.76 -27.18 -17.72
C ALA A 961 5.44 -27.93 -19.03
N GLU A 962 5.53 -29.27 -19.04
CA GLU A 962 5.07 -30.07 -20.19
C GLU A 962 3.58 -29.85 -20.45
N ARG A 963 2.74 -29.99 -19.42
CA ARG A 963 1.28 -29.97 -19.54
C ARG A 963 0.70 -28.61 -19.91
N MET A 964 1.27 -27.51 -19.39
CA MET A 964 0.75 -26.14 -19.60
C MET A 964 1.49 -25.34 -20.68
N LEU A 965 2.80 -25.56 -20.89
CA LEU A 965 3.58 -24.83 -21.90
C LEU A 965 3.87 -25.68 -23.14
N GLY A 966 3.73 -27.01 -23.05
CA GLY A 966 4.28 -27.93 -24.06
C GLY A 966 5.80 -28.06 -23.97
N TRP A 967 6.43 -27.61 -22.88
CA TRP A 967 7.89 -27.60 -22.75
C TRP A 967 8.44 -28.97 -22.38
N LYS A 968 9.52 -29.36 -23.05
CA LYS A 968 10.38 -30.49 -22.68
C LYS A 968 11.84 -30.07 -22.79
N HIS A 969 12.69 -30.65 -21.94
CA HIS A 969 14.14 -30.61 -22.12
C HIS A 969 14.57 -31.58 -23.24
N GLU A 970 14.18 -31.24 -24.46
CA GLU A 970 14.68 -31.91 -25.66
C GLU A 970 16.08 -31.39 -26.00
N GLY A 971 17.07 -32.25 -25.81
CA GLY A 971 18.46 -32.03 -26.16
C GLY A 971 19.27 -33.32 -25.99
N LYS A 972 19.69 -33.93 -27.11
CA LYS A 972 20.87 -34.78 -27.10
C LYS A 972 22.06 -33.88 -27.41
N GLU A 973 22.64 -33.34 -26.35
CA GLU A 973 23.87 -32.53 -26.35
C GLU A 973 25.00 -33.36 -25.71
#